data_AF-A0A8H4JFA5-F1
#
_entry.id   AF-A0A8H4JFA5-F1
#
_cell.length_a   1.000
_cell.length_b   1.000
_cell.length_c   1.000
_cell.angle_alpha   90.00
_cell.angle_beta   90.00
_cell.angle_gamma   90.00
#
_symmetry.space_group_name_H-M   'P 1'
#
loop_
_entity.id
_entity.type
_entity.pdbx_description
1 polymer ?
#
loop_
_entity_poly.entity_id
_entity_poly.type
_entity_poly.pdbx_seq_one_letter_code
_entity_poly.pdbx_strand_id
1 'polypeptide(L)'
;MRLPFQRRSPPARQSHSLGPVLGPSLAVLAALAPSLAHAITFNPVPSPNLDFSNLGRIGIVGDYDGISLYEYEGQKESTRSSNGSESLLAQMPNGAFASILSTDASIRAMCSFQLSNGDMQGVVIGGNFTSLDGTQSKAVALFNPNTTEITPLDGIEGEVNALYCDQERDTVYVGGNFKGANSTNAIAWVGTDGWTNLPFAGFNGPVKAITKASNGHIIFGGTFTGLGNSSTPNSSSSQVINLSTANITDENGSSGTDPKDIVCPGSSSTPWLLQDDTPGYWEAEFSFGFAPTKLRLRNTRQDGRGTKTFRFLAYPINGIMNLTYVDPESGNNITCTSECPLRDNEDYQDFTFVNRVGMNKFRIAISDWYGSGGGLESIELFQSDIFAYAITDFNEPKCGGVKNPASATHTGPWKVSPSLESSSEYLTAELNGDYDPEKISVTFFPNIMESGNYSVNIYTPGCQADDTCATRGRVNITGVMSGDDDKDTNFTSTLYQTNDFDKYDQIYFGYIDKSSSSFTPSVTLRPLAGQDVDTLTIVAQRVEFTLTNSTGGLNGLFDFDPEQAVVNATSIVNSPINKLGASFDRASGVSVLVTDSNTTYVGGNFTSKDHDNILAIIENDDVKEPGGGLNGEVFAMYLNATQLYVGGDFSNTDSGPVTGLDNVAVYDTKEDKWGALGAGLNGPVMHAVPLMLNITADTPELVIAFTGEFSSCNSFDNHDAISVDGFAIWVASRGNWLQNIDGNYPAFDGSLTAAVLDIPMDSGSLYAGALSSAQLGTNGAATLSDDGLGQFPLKIRAATPSSNSSALSRRDVTSFNKNTTGVVTGIFYDENDYNITILAGHFTTESTKGDKVQNIVLLEDDNVIGLGSDISNGSTFVALAVRNGILFAGGDISGTIDGTDIRGLVSYDLEAKSFNSQPASVSGANSTVAAIAVRPGDSGDVYVGGSFDTAGALDCPGLCTYNVNSGQWNRPGSELEGTVYSLLWLSKNQLVVGGDLRGNGSDQRFLASWDANSESWSNFPGSEDIPGPVSVISPGSIDYDQLWVAGTSLKDDSVFVMKYDGEKWHTAGPSLASDTIIRSLQVFSVTEDHEAADLLDKNQVLMLTGSIDITGFGVASAALYNGTTYQPYAMTIKAGDGPGTIAGIFTQRNSFFKEEKHMALGFVVLIGLAIALGLMLLLVLCGIILDRIRKKREGYVPAPTSMYDRGSGMRHIPPHELLESLGQGRGGAPPRV
;
A
#
# COMPACT_ATOMS: atom_id res chain seq x y z
N MET A 1 19.81 51.77 -33.04
CA MET A 1 21.24 51.76 -33.42
C MET A 1 22.07 51.88 -32.15
N ARG A 2 23.18 51.13 -32.06
CA ARG A 2 23.96 50.76 -30.85
C ARG A 2 24.32 51.91 -29.87
N LEU A 3 24.28 51.55 -28.57
CA LEU A 3 24.89 52.12 -27.33
C LEU A 3 26.27 52.81 -27.54
N PRO A 4 26.88 53.63 -26.61
CA PRO A 4 26.92 53.42 -25.13
C PRO A 4 27.31 54.62 -24.18
N PHE A 5 27.47 54.31 -22.87
CA PHE A 5 28.38 54.87 -21.83
C PHE A 5 28.09 56.17 -21.01
N GLN A 6 27.86 55.93 -19.70
CA GLN A 6 28.40 56.55 -18.46
C GLN A 6 28.89 58.02 -18.41
N ARG A 7 28.43 58.78 -17.38
CA ARG A 7 29.28 59.39 -16.31
C ARG A 7 28.49 60.16 -15.22
N ARG A 8 28.71 59.74 -13.96
CA ARG A 8 28.89 60.47 -12.67
C ARG A 8 28.41 61.93 -12.53
N SER A 9 27.72 62.25 -11.40
CA SER A 9 28.28 62.93 -10.21
C SER A 9 27.24 63.18 -9.08
N PRO A 10 27.65 63.26 -7.78
CA PRO A 10 26.83 63.45 -6.56
C PRO A 10 26.93 64.95 -6.06
N PRO A 11 26.84 65.37 -4.77
CA PRO A 11 26.30 64.83 -3.49
C PRO A 11 25.50 65.88 -2.62
N ALA A 12 25.00 65.47 -1.43
CA ALA A 12 25.00 66.21 -0.13
C ALA A 12 23.99 65.54 0.85
N ARG A 13 24.14 65.38 2.18
CA ARG A 13 25.16 65.54 3.25
C ARG A 13 24.36 65.25 4.57
N GLN A 14 24.74 64.39 5.53
CA GLN A 14 25.49 64.69 6.79
C GLN A 14 25.39 63.44 7.72
N SER A 15 26.50 62.74 8.03
CA SER A 15 27.28 62.68 9.31
C SER A 15 26.55 62.11 10.56
N HIS A 16 26.83 60.88 11.04
CA HIS A 16 27.97 60.39 11.89
C HIS A 16 27.94 60.92 13.34
N SER A 17 28.26 60.21 14.44
CA SER A 17 28.68 58.83 14.81
C SER A 17 28.99 58.85 16.34
N LEU A 18 28.86 57.79 17.17
CA LEU A 18 29.92 56.80 17.51
C LEU A 18 29.47 55.88 18.69
N GLY A 19 29.80 54.57 18.61
CA GLY A 19 29.67 53.53 19.67
C GLY A 19 30.81 53.55 20.71
N PRO A 20 31.33 52.43 21.29
CA PRO A 20 31.29 50.99 20.89
C PRO A 20 30.94 49.99 22.05
N VAL A 21 30.87 48.65 21.92
CA VAL A 21 31.98 47.67 21.94
C VAL A 21 31.45 46.20 21.90
N LEU A 22 32.09 45.36 21.06
CA LEU A 22 32.22 43.86 21.02
C LEU A 22 30.99 42.98 20.67
N GLY A 23 31.11 42.20 19.59
CA GLY A 23 30.13 41.19 19.13
C GLY A 23 30.62 39.75 19.19
N PRO A 24 29.84 38.80 18.66
CA PRO A 24 30.34 37.53 18.15
C PRO A 24 30.07 37.37 16.64
N SER A 25 31.10 36.97 15.91
CA SER A 25 31.04 36.50 14.54
C SER A 25 30.71 35.00 14.57
N LEU A 26 29.45 34.61 14.33
CA LEU A 26 29.04 33.22 14.09
C LEU A 26 27.56 33.15 13.66
N ALA A 27 27.22 33.60 12.43
CA ALA A 27 25.92 33.33 11.80
C ALA A 27 25.86 33.79 10.33
N VAL A 28 26.72 33.32 9.43
CA VAL A 28 26.49 33.47 7.97
C VAL A 28 26.97 32.24 7.17
N LEU A 29 26.82 31.03 7.70
CA LEU A 29 27.20 29.81 6.97
C LEU A 29 26.09 28.74 6.97
N ALA A 30 24.83 29.17 7.03
CA ALA A 30 23.65 28.30 6.98
C ALA A 30 22.67 28.61 5.83
N ALA A 31 23.08 29.41 4.83
CA ALA A 31 22.19 29.82 3.72
C ALA A 31 22.71 29.39 2.33
N LEU A 32 23.60 28.38 2.27
CA LEU A 32 24.10 27.77 1.03
C LEU A 32 24.18 26.25 1.20
N ALA A 33 23.16 25.63 1.81
CA ALA A 33 22.92 24.22 1.55
C ALA A 33 22.26 24.14 0.17
N PRO A 34 22.86 23.49 -0.84
CA PRO A 34 22.13 23.18 -2.05
C PRO A 34 20.94 22.31 -1.67
N SER A 35 19.73 22.74 -1.99
CA SER A 35 18.59 21.82 -2.10
C SER A 35 18.99 20.79 -3.14
N LEU A 36 19.37 19.59 -2.68
CA LEU A 36 19.63 18.48 -3.57
C LEU A 36 18.28 18.13 -4.22
N ALA A 37 18.08 18.59 -5.45
CA ALA A 37 16.98 18.13 -6.28
C ALA A 37 17.18 16.65 -6.56
N HIS A 38 16.25 15.80 -6.12
CA HIS A 38 16.24 14.38 -6.41
C HIS A 38 15.17 14.15 -7.48
N ALA A 39 15.60 13.85 -8.70
CA ALA A 39 14.71 13.18 -9.64
C ALA A 39 14.39 11.80 -9.09
N ILE A 40 13.25 11.20 -9.47
CA ILE A 40 12.99 9.80 -9.14
C ILE A 40 14.07 8.95 -9.84
N THR A 41 15.06 8.52 -9.07
CA THR A 41 16.15 7.67 -9.51
C THR A 41 16.20 6.45 -8.61
N PHE A 42 16.10 5.27 -9.20
CA PHE A 42 16.26 4.01 -8.47
C PHE A 42 17.74 3.65 -8.43
N ASN A 43 18.38 3.92 -7.29
CA ASN A 43 19.78 3.58 -7.08
C ASN A 43 19.90 2.06 -6.94
N PRO A 44 20.69 1.37 -7.78
CA PRO A 44 20.92 -0.05 -7.61
C PRO A 44 21.75 -0.28 -6.34
N VAL A 45 21.37 -1.28 -5.55
CA VAL A 45 22.16 -1.69 -4.39
C VAL A 45 23.34 -2.56 -4.85
N PRO A 46 24.47 -2.56 -4.12
CA PRO A 46 25.60 -3.43 -4.45
C PRO A 46 25.16 -4.90 -4.49
N SER A 47 25.66 -5.64 -5.49
CA SER A 47 25.44 -7.08 -5.58
C SER A 47 25.86 -7.76 -4.27
N PRO A 48 25.05 -8.69 -3.74
CA PRO A 48 25.42 -9.47 -2.56
C PRO A 48 26.57 -10.45 -2.84
N ASN A 49 26.99 -10.59 -4.11
CA ASN A 49 28.14 -11.38 -4.53
C ASN A 49 28.09 -12.85 -4.08
N LEU A 50 26.90 -13.45 -3.94
CA LEU A 50 26.76 -14.87 -3.59
C LEU A 50 27.40 -15.77 -4.66
N ASP A 51 28.16 -16.79 -4.24
CA ASP A 51 28.80 -17.75 -5.14
C ASP A 51 27.94 -19.01 -5.31
N PHE A 52 27.28 -19.13 -6.46
CA PHE A 52 26.43 -20.27 -6.81
C PHE A 52 27.18 -21.39 -7.56
N SER A 53 28.45 -21.20 -7.92
CA SER A 53 29.17 -22.04 -8.88
C SER A 53 29.28 -23.52 -8.49
N ASN A 54 29.24 -23.83 -7.19
CA ASN A 54 29.36 -25.20 -6.66
C ASN A 54 28.02 -25.84 -6.25
N LEU A 55 26.91 -25.10 -6.30
CA LEU A 55 25.61 -25.51 -5.75
C LEU A 55 24.75 -26.30 -6.75
N GLY A 56 25.01 -26.15 -8.05
CA GLY A 56 24.17 -26.73 -9.10
C GLY A 56 22.84 -25.97 -9.21
N ARG A 57 21.72 -26.69 -9.30
CA ARG A 57 20.39 -26.06 -9.26
C ARG A 57 20.05 -25.55 -7.87
N ILE A 58 19.33 -24.43 -7.80
CA ILE A 58 18.89 -23.79 -6.56
C ILE A 58 17.38 -23.56 -6.65
N GLY A 59 16.66 -23.95 -5.61
CA GLY A 59 15.24 -23.67 -5.43
C GLY A 59 15.00 -22.83 -4.18
N ILE A 60 14.12 -21.85 -4.30
CA ILE A 60 13.57 -21.04 -3.20
C ILE A 60 12.12 -21.47 -3.04
N VAL A 61 11.72 -21.82 -1.82
CA VAL A 61 10.34 -22.25 -1.53
C VAL A 61 9.74 -21.45 -0.40
N GLY A 62 8.43 -21.29 -0.42
CA GLY A 62 7.69 -20.60 0.61
C GLY A 62 6.19 -20.50 0.35
N ASP A 63 5.61 -19.49 0.99
CA ASP A 63 4.20 -19.16 0.94
C ASP A 63 4.06 -17.73 0.41
N TYR A 64 4.05 -17.62 -0.92
CA TYR A 64 4.01 -16.36 -1.66
C TYR A 64 3.44 -16.60 -3.07
N ASP A 65 2.94 -15.54 -3.70
CA ASP A 65 2.45 -15.53 -5.08
C ASP A 65 3.42 -14.80 -6.05
N GLY A 66 4.41 -14.09 -5.51
CA GLY A 66 5.52 -13.53 -6.26
C GLY A 66 6.74 -13.27 -5.40
N ILE A 67 7.90 -13.16 -6.04
CA ILE A 67 9.21 -12.96 -5.40
C ILE A 67 10.05 -11.93 -6.16
N SER A 68 10.79 -11.11 -5.42
CA SER A 68 11.78 -10.15 -5.95
C SER A 68 13.08 -10.24 -5.18
N LEU A 69 14.20 -10.09 -5.88
CA LEU A 69 15.47 -9.80 -5.22
C LEU A 69 15.51 -8.32 -4.80
N TYR A 70 16.22 -8.02 -3.72
CA TYR A 70 16.48 -6.64 -3.28
C TYR A 70 17.60 -6.05 -4.15
N GLU A 71 17.21 -5.30 -5.19
CA GLU A 71 18.13 -4.78 -6.20
C GLU A 71 18.22 -3.24 -6.22
N TYR A 72 17.23 -2.55 -5.63
CA TYR A 72 17.16 -1.09 -5.63
C TYR A 72 16.88 -0.53 -4.23
N GLU A 73 17.51 0.61 -3.90
CA GLU A 73 17.24 1.33 -2.66
C GLU A 73 15.76 1.73 -2.57
N GLY A 74 15.14 1.50 -1.41
CA GLY A 74 13.73 1.83 -1.18
C GLY A 74 12.74 0.75 -1.63
N GLN A 75 13.20 -0.34 -2.27
CA GLN A 75 12.38 -1.52 -2.51
C GLN A 75 11.97 -2.14 -1.17
N LYS A 76 10.67 -2.36 -0.98
CA LYS A 76 10.09 -2.84 0.28
C LYS A 76 9.00 -3.87 0.03
N GLU A 77 8.80 -4.73 1.03
CA GLU A 77 7.62 -5.59 1.14
C GLU A 77 6.46 -4.75 1.68
N SER A 78 5.74 -4.04 0.79
CA SER A 78 4.58 -3.23 1.19
C SER A 78 3.28 -3.99 0.91
N THR A 79 2.46 -4.15 1.96
CA THR A 79 1.08 -4.59 1.80
C THR A 79 0.28 -3.53 1.05
N ARG A 80 -0.71 -3.97 0.28
CA ARG A 80 -1.71 -3.06 -0.26
C ARG A 80 -2.38 -2.32 0.89
N SER A 81 -2.66 -1.04 0.67
CA SER A 81 -3.52 -0.28 1.57
C SER A 81 -4.96 -0.82 1.53
N SER A 82 -5.49 -1.26 2.67
CA SER A 82 -6.87 -1.73 2.83
C SER A 82 -7.84 -0.64 3.31
N ASN A 83 -7.31 0.55 3.67
CA ASN A 83 -8.07 1.66 4.27
C ASN A 83 -8.51 2.72 3.24
N GLY A 84 -8.37 2.43 1.93
CA GLY A 84 -8.72 3.33 0.84
C GLY A 84 -7.66 4.35 0.44
N SER A 85 -6.53 4.41 1.16
CA SER A 85 -5.36 5.20 0.77
C SER A 85 -4.72 4.61 -0.49
N GLU A 86 -4.22 5.48 -1.37
CA GLU A 86 -3.53 5.09 -2.60
C GLU A 86 -2.09 5.62 -2.59
N SER A 87 -1.37 5.39 -3.68
CA SER A 87 -0.03 5.92 -3.87
C SER A 87 0.17 6.33 -5.31
N LEU A 88 1.07 7.30 -5.51
CA LEU A 88 1.71 7.50 -6.79
C LEU A 88 2.86 6.50 -6.90
N LEU A 89 2.90 5.76 -8.00
CA LEU A 89 3.79 4.63 -8.19
C LEU A 89 4.68 4.84 -9.42
N ALA A 90 5.90 4.34 -9.36
CA ALA A 90 6.80 4.26 -10.50
C ALA A 90 7.40 2.85 -10.61
N GLN A 91 7.62 2.40 -11.84
CA GLN A 91 8.21 1.10 -12.11
C GLN A 91 9.73 1.16 -11.96
N MET A 92 10.29 0.25 -11.17
CA MET A 92 11.73 0.02 -11.05
C MET A 92 12.26 -0.76 -12.25
N PRO A 93 13.58 -0.72 -12.55
CA PRO A 93 14.11 -1.40 -13.73
C PRO A 93 14.00 -2.93 -13.69
N ASN A 94 13.79 -3.54 -12.51
CA ASN A 94 13.48 -4.98 -12.38
C ASN A 94 11.98 -5.32 -12.57
N GLY A 95 11.15 -4.35 -12.92
CA GLY A 95 9.72 -4.53 -13.21
C GLY A 95 8.79 -4.42 -12.01
N ALA A 96 9.32 -4.47 -10.78
CA ALA A 96 8.54 -4.19 -9.57
C ALA A 96 8.22 -2.68 -9.46
N PHE A 97 7.26 -2.34 -8.62
CA PHE A 97 6.77 -0.97 -8.40
C PHE A 97 7.19 -0.44 -7.05
N ALA A 98 7.55 0.84 -7.02
CA ALA A 98 7.83 1.58 -5.81
C ALA A 98 6.74 2.64 -5.59
N SER A 99 6.32 2.81 -4.34
CA SER A 99 5.52 3.96 -3.92
C SER A 99 6.42 5.18 -3.79
N ILE A 100 6.08 6.23 -4.54
CA ILE A 100 6.79 7.51 -4.58
C ILE A 100 6.25 8.46 -3.51
N LEU A 101 4.92 8.48 -3.35
CA LEU A 101 4.21 9.18 -2.30
C LEU A 101 2.88 8.47 -2.03
N SER A 102 2.36 8.62 -0.82
CA SER A 102 1.04 8.10 -0.43
C SER A 102 -0.02 9.20 -0.41
N THR A 103 -1.28 8.82 -0.62
CA THR A 103 -2.45 9.70 -0.51
C THR A 103 -3.44 9.09 0.49
N ASP A 104 -4.12 9.92 1.28
CA ASP A 104 -5.09 9.44 2.27
C ASP A 104 -6.37 8.86 1.62
N ALA A 105 -6.65 9.18 0.35
CA ALA A 105 -7.73 8.59 -0.45
C ALA A 105 -7.34 8.44 -1.93
N SER A 106 -8.32 8.19 -2.80
CA SER A 106 -8.10 7.84 -4.21
C SER A 106 -7.62 8.99 -5.09
N ILE A 107 -6.69 8.66 -5.97
CA ILE A 107 -6.34 9.46 -7.15
C ILE A 107 -7.23 8.99 -8.30
N ARG A 108 -7.96 9.91 -8.94
CA ARG A 108 -8.95 9.58 -9.99
C ARG A 108 -8.53 10.04 -11.38
N ALA A 109 -7.70 11.08 -11.46
CA ALA A 109 -7.24 11.63 -12.73
C ALA A 109 -5.80 12.13 -12.60
N MET A 110 -5.03 11.97 -13.68
CA MET A 110 -3.71 12.56 -13.82
C MET A 110 -3.53 13.09 -15.24
N CYS A 111 -2.85 14.23 -15.40
CA CYS A 111 -2.37 14.68 -16.70
C CYS A 111 -1.02 15.37 -16.63
N SER A 112 -0.20 15.20 -17.66
CA SER A 112 1.07 15.92 -17.81
C SER A 112 0.80 17.37 -18.16
N PHE A 113 1.27 18.29 -17.31
CA PHE A 113 1.12 19.72 -17.55
C PHE A 113 2.41 20.29 -18.13
N GLN A 114 2.41 20.40 -19.46
CA GLN A 114 3.45 21.05 -20.24
C GLN A 114 2.90 22.36 -20.81
N LEU A 115 3.70 23.42 -20.73
CA LEU A 115 3.36 24.71 -21.33
C LEU A 115 3.57 24.68 -22.86
N SER A 116 2.95 25.63 -23.54
CA SER A 116 3.04 25.91 -24.98
C SER A 116 4.47 26.17 -25.46
N ASN A 117 5.35 26.63 -24.57
CA ASN A 117 6.77 26.82 -24.83
C ASN A 117 7.61 25.54 -24.73
N GLY A 118 7.01 24.42 -24.31
CA GLY A 118 7.65 23.12 -24.12
C GLY A 118 8.16 22.85 -22.70
N ASP A 119 8.01 23.80 -21.76
CA ASP A 119 8.46 23.60 -20.37
C ASP A 119 7.48 22.70 -19.61
N MET A 120 7.98 21.58 -19.08
CA MET A 120 7.21 20.67 -18.23
C MET A 120 7.11 21.26 -16.82
N GLN A 121 5.89 21.54 -16.36
CA GLN A 121 5.62 22.07 -15.01
C GLN A 121 5.43 20.95 -13.99
N GLY A 122 4.91 19.80 -14.41
CA GLY A 122 4.70 18.65 -13.54
C GLY A 122 3.51 17.80 -13.99
N VAL A 123 3.05 16.91 -13.12
CA VAL A 123 1.84 16.12 -13.30
C VAL A 123 0.77 16.67 -12.38
N VAL A 124 -0.38 17.05 -12.94
CA VAL A 124 -1.54 17.44 -12.13
C VAL A 124 -2.24 16.17 -11.70
N ILE A 125 -2.43 16.03 -10.39
CA ILE A 125 -3.07 14.89 -9.75
C ILE A 125 -4.41 15.38 -9.21
N GLY A 126 -5.49 14.70 -9.57
CA GLY A 126 -6.85 14.99 -9.11
C GLY A 126 -7.51 13.77 -8.49
N GLY A 127 -8.27 13.96 -7.41
CA GLY A 127 -8.92 12.86 -6.69
C GLY A 127 -9.85 13.34 -5.56
N ASN A 128 -10.12 12.46 -4.61
CA ASN A 128 -10.87 12.78 -3.38
C ASN A 128 -9.98 12.78 -2.12
N PHE A 129 -8.66 12.74 -2.30
CA PHE A 129 -7.67 12.87 -1.24
C PHE A 129 -7.76 14.26 -0.59
N THR A 130 -7.37 14.31 0.68
CA THR A 130 -7.17 15.55 1.43
C THR A 130 -5.70 15.81 1.76
N SER A 131 -4.83 14.81 1.56
CA SER A 131 -3.39 14.92 1.73
C SER A 131 -2.61 14.11 0.67
N LEU A 132 -1.42 14.59 0.33
CA LEU A 132 -0.36 13.82 -0.34
C LEU A 132 0.89 13.85 0.53
N ASP A 133 1.38 12.69 0.94
CA ASP A 133 2.54 12.51 1.82
C ASP A 133 2.48 13.40 3.10
N GLY A 134 1.28 13.48 3.70
CA GLY A 134 1.00 14.32 4.86
C GLY A 134 0.90 15.83 4.59
N THR A 135 1.15 16.28 3.36
CA THR A 135 0.93 17.67 2.95
C THR A 135 -0.54 17.88 2.61
N GLN A 136 -1.22 18.78 3.33
CA GLN A 136 -2.62 19.13 3.04
C GLN A 136 -2.76 19.60 1.58
N SER A 137 -3.57 18.88 0.81
CA SER A 137 -3.83 19.16 -0.60
C SER A 137 -5.23 18.63 -0.89
N LYS A 138 -6.21 19.53 -0.94
CA LYS A 138 -7.60 19.12 -1.13
C LYS A 138 -7.89 18.88 -2.60
N ALA A 139 -8.16 17.63 -2.96
CA ALA A 139 -8.64 17.17 -4.27
C ALA A 139 -7.72 17.35 -5.49
N VAL A 140 -6.80 18.32 -5.47
CA VAL A 140 -5.90 18.58 -6.60
C VAL A 140 -4.53 19.11 -6.16
N ALA A 141 -3.48 18.58 -6.77
CA ALA A 141 -2.10 18.98 -6.53
C ALA A 141 -1.27 18.91 -7.81
N LEU A 142 -0.19 19.67 -7.86
CA LEU A 142 0.84 19.58 -8.90
C LEU A 142 2.05 18.85 -8.34
N PHE A 143 2.41 17.71 -8.93
CA PHE A 143 3.57 16.91 -8.58
C PHE A 143 4.72 17.19 -9.53
N ASN A 144 5.90 17.51 -9.00
CA ASN A 144 7.10 17.68 -9.81
C ASN A 144 7.91 16.36 -9.87
N PRO A 145 7.93 15.66 -11.01
CA PRO A 145 8.66 14.40 -11.15
C PRO A 145 10.19 14.50 -10.96
N ASN A 146 10.77 15.69 -11.16
CA ASN A 146 12.21 15.91 -11.09
C ASN A 146 12.70 16.28 -9.69
N THR A 147 11.81 16.74 -8.81
CA THR A 147 12.16 17.14 -7.43
C THR A 147 11.38 16.37 -6.38
N THR A 148 10.39 15.57 -6.79
CA THR A 148 9.38 14.93 -5.92
C THR A 148 8.55 15.92 -5.09
N GLU A 149 8.59 17.21 -5.43
CA GLU A 149 7.89 18.27 -4.71
C GLU A 149 6.39 18.25 -5.02
N ILE A 150 5.58 18.42 -3.98
CA ILE A 150 4.12 18.56 -4.06
C ILE A 150 3.77 20.04 -3.90
N THR A 151 3.06 20.60 -4.88
CA THR A 151 2.46 21.94 -4.80
C THR A 151 0.94 21.81 -4.66
N PRO A 152 0.37 22.09 -3.47
CA PRO A 152 -1.07 22.14 -3.28
C PRO A 152 -1.68 23.23 -4.18
N LEU A 153 -2.79 22.90 -4.85
CA LEU A 153 -3.54 23.86 -5.67
C LEU A 153 -4.81 24.30 -4.92
N ASP A 154 -4.61 25.04 -3.82
CA ASP A 154 -5.69 25.49 -2.95
C ASP A 154 -6.71 26.38 -3.68
N GLY A 155 -7.99 26.25 -3.33
CA GLY A 155 -9.08 27.08 -3.89
C GLY A 155 -10.31 26.31 -4.34
N ILE A 156 -10.25 24.98 -4.32
CA ILE A 156 -11.40 24.10 -4.51
C ILE A 156 -11.66 23.26 -3.25
N GLU A 157 -12.93 22.99 -2.97
CA GLU A 157 -13.38 22.07 -1.92
C GLU A 157 -14.31 21.02 -2.54
N GLY A 158 -14.01 19.74 -2.33
CA GLY A 158 -14.77 18.62 -2.89
C GLY A 158 -13.86 17.54 -3.46
N GLU A 159 -14.23 16.96 -4.60
CA GLU A 159 -13.46 15.93 -5.31
C GLU A 159 -13.27 16.28 -6.79
N VAL A 160 -12.11 15.92 -7.35
CA VAL A 160 -11.80 16.03 -8.78
C VAL A 160 -11.93 14.66 -9.42
N ASN A 161 -12.72 14.56 -10.49
CA ASN A 161 -12.96 13.32 -11.23
C ASN A 161 -12.24 13.30 -12.59
N ALA A 162 -12.03 14.47 -13.20
CA ALA A 162 -11.47 14.60 -14.53
C ALA A 162 -10.53 15.79 -14.65
N LEU A 163 -9.46 15.60 -15.40
CA LEU A 163 -8.47 16.62 -15.72
C LEU A 163 -8.18 16.56 -17.22
N TYR A 164 -8.09 17.74 -17.85
CA TYR A 164 -7.56 17.87 -19.20
C TYR A 164 -6.52 18.98 -19.25
N CYS A 165 -5.26 18.61 -19.46
CA CYS A 165 -4.14 19.54 -19.60
C CYS A 165 -4.03 20.01 -21.08
N ASP A 166 -4.48 21.23 -21.38
CA ASP A 166 -4.37 21.85 -22.73
C ASP A 166 -3.05 22.61 -22.87
N GLN A 167 -2.05 21.95 -23.46
CA GLN A 167 -0.74 22.53 -23.73
C GLN A 167 -0.79 23.78 -24.62
N GLU A 168 -1.72 23.86 -25.57
CA GLU A 168 -1.80 25.01 -26.48
C GLU A 168 -2.22 26.30 -25.77
N ARG A 169 -2.91 26.17 -24.64
CA ARG A 169 -3.52 27.27 -23.89
C ARG A 169 -2.90 27.47 -22.51
N ASP A 170 -1.86 26.74 -22.15
CA ASP A 170 -1.25 26.77 -20.81
C ASP A 170 -2.30 26.58 -19.68
N THR A 171 -3.34 25.77 -19.96
CA THR A 171 -4.55 25.69 -19.12
C THR A 171 -4.88 24.24 -18.77
N VAL A 172 -5.24 24.01 -17.52
CA VAL A 172 -5.80 22.74 -17.03
C VAL A 172 -7.30 22.92 -16.80
N TYR A 173 -8.13 22.17 -17.52
CA TYR A 173 -9.56 22.11 -17.24
C TYR A 173 -9.80 21.04 -16.18
N VAL A 174 -10.43 21.46 -15.09
CA VAL A 174 -10.68 20.63 -13.91
C VAL A 174 -12.18 20.40 -13.79
N GLY A 175 -12.58 19.13 -13.73
CA GLY A 175 -13.97 18.69 -13.61
C GLY A 175 -14.12 17.73 -12.44
N GLY A 176 -15.22 17.86 -11.71
CA GLY A 176 -15.46 17.01 -10.55
C GLY A 176 -16.76 17.34 -9.87
N ASN A 177 -16.77 17.11 -8.56
CA ASN A 177 -17.83 17.52 -7.66
C ASN A 177 -17.24 18.43 -6.57
N PHE A 178 -17.12 19.71 -6.90
CA PHE A 178 -16.45 20.69 -6.04
C PHE A 178 -17.09 22.07 -6.14
N LYS A 179 -16.89 22.88 -5.12
CA LYS A 179 -17.13 24.34 -5.15
C LYS A 179 -15.77 25.04 -5.17
N GLY A 180 -15.59 26.04 -6.04
CA GLY A 180 -14.32 26.77 -6.15
C GLY A 180 -14.54 28.17 -6.71
N ALA A 181 -14.04 29.19 -6.00
CA ALA A 181 -14.32 30.60 -6.30
C ALA A 181 -15.83 30.87 -6.49
N ASN A 182 -16.26 31.27 -7.70
CA ASN A 182 -17.68 31.46 -8.05
C ASN A 182 -18.17 30.40 -9.04
N SER A 183 -17.50 29.24 -9.11
CA SER A 183 -17.78 28.14 -10.02
C SER A 183 -18.12 26.86 -9.27
N THR A 184 -18.94 26.00 -9.88
CA THR A 184 -19.29 24.68 -9.33
C THR A 184 -18.94 23.59 -10.33
N ASN A 185 -18.33 22.49 -9.89
CA ASN A 185 -18.07 21.25 -10.63
C ASN A 185 -17.15 21.34 -11.87
N ALA A 186 -16.88 22.54 -12.40
CA ALA A 186 -15.88 22.77 -13.43
C ALA A 186 -15.21 24.13 -13.24
N ILE A 187 -13.89 24.17 -13.41
CA ILE A 187 -13.07 25.39 -13.34
C ILE A 187 -11.81 25.20 -14.20
N ALA A 188 -11.12 26.28 -14.56
CA ALA A 188 -9.83 26.22 -15.22
C ALA A 188 -8.71 26.65 -14.25
N TRP A 189 -7.53 26.05 -14.38
CA TRP A 189 -6.30 26.53 -13.77
C TRP A 189 -5.34 26.95 -14.87
N VAL A 190 -5.01 28.23 -14.95
CA VAL A 190 -4.16 28.80 -16.00
C VAL A 190 -2.78 29.01 -15.40
N GLY A 191 -1.74 28.42 -15.99
CA GLY A 191 -0.46 28.18 -15.31
C GLY A 191 0.18 29.37 -14.57
N THR A 192 0.02 30.60 -15.06
CA THR A 192 0.54 31.81 -14.39
C THR A 192 -0.52 32.67 -13.69
N ASP A 193 -1.81 32.47 -13.99
CA ASP A 193 -2.92 33.28 -13.48
C ASP A 193 -3.70 32.58 -12.36
N GLY A 194 -3.50 31.27 -12.16
CA GLY A 194 -4.17 30.46 -11.14
C GLY A 194 -5.61 30.07 -11.49
N TRP A 195 -6.43 29.85 -10.47
CA TRP A 195 -7.83 29.46 -10.63
C TRP A 195 -8.64 30.54 -11.36
N THR A 196 -9.20 30.15 -12.50
CA THR A 196 -9.96 31.01 -13.41
C THR A 196 -11.35 30.42 -13.65
N ASN A 197 -12.39 31.20 -13.34
CA ASN A 197 -13.77 30.79 -13.61
C ASN A 197 -14.01 30.67 -15.11
N LEU A 198 -14.65 29.59 -15.53
CA LEU A 198 -15.17 29.44 -16.88
C LEU A 198 -16.31 30.46 -17.10
N PRO A 199 -16.55 30.94 -18.34
CA PRO A 199 -17.54 31.99 -18.63
C PRO A 199 -18.99 31.61 -18.30
N PHE A 200 -19.23 30.35 -17.95
CA PHE A 200 -20.52 29.78 -17.55
C PHE A 200 -20.61 29.40 -16.06
N ALA A 201 -19.56 29.67 -15.27
CA ALA A 201 -19.47 29.38 -13.83
C ALA A 201 -19.70 27.89 -13.48
N GLY A 202 -19.30 26.98 -14.38
CA GLY A 202 -19.36 25.54 -14.16
C GLY A 202 -20.76 24.95 -14.35
N PHE A 203 -21.09 23.88 -13.61
CA PHE A 203 -22.29 23.06 -13.80
C PHE A 203 -23.06 22.81 -12.50
N ASN A 204 -24.36 22.56 -12.63
CA ASN A 204 -25.25 22.23 -11.50
C ASN A 204 -25.13 20.77 -11.01
N GLY A 205 -24.29 19.95 -11.64
CA GLY A 205 -24.02 18.57 -11.26
C GLY A 205 -22.57 18.18 -11.59
N PRO A 206 -22.10 17.03 -11.10
CA PRO A 206 -20.73 16.59 -11.28
C PRO A 206 -20.30 16.45 -12.74
N VAL A 207 -19.03 16.79 -12.98
CA VAL A 207 -18.30 16.42 -14.20
C VAL A 207 -17.50 15.16 -13.91
N LYS A 208 -17.54 14.19 -14.83
CA LYS A 208 -16.85 12.90 -14.75
C LYS A 208 -15.80 12.72 -15.84
N ALA A 209 -15.91 13.44 -16.96
CA ALA A 209 -14.97 13.34 -18.07
C ALA A 209 -14.77 14.69 -18.76
N ILE A 210 -13.56 14.90 -19.29
CA ILE A 210 -13.21 16.07 -20.11
C ILE A 210 -12.33 15.59 -21.25
N THR A 211 -12.62 16.03 -22.47
CA THR A 211 -11.76 15.80 -23.65
C THR A 211 -11.73 17.05 -24.54
N LYS A 212 -10.80 17.10 -25.49
CA LYS A 212 -10.73 18.15 -26.51
C LYS A 212 -11.04 17.55 -27.88
N ALA A 213 -12.03 18.12 -28.56
CA ALA A 213 -12.38 17.76 -29.93
C ALA A 213 -11.37 18.34 -30.95
N SER A 214 -11.34 17.79 -32.18
CA SER A 214 -10.42 18.23 -33.24
C SER A 214 -10.61 19.69 -33.68
N ASN A 215 -11.80 20.27 -33.46
CA ASN A 215 -12.07 21.68 -33.70
C ASN A 215 -11.50 22.60 -32.59
N GLY A 216 -10.85 22.03 -31.56
CA GLY A 216 -10.27 22.76 -30.43
C GLY A 216 -11.25 23.05 -29.29
N HIS A 217 -12.51 22.65 -29.42
CA HIS A 217 -13.50 22.77 -28.36
C HIS A 217 -13.24 21.75 -27.23
N ILE A 218 -13.62 22.13 -26.01
CA ILE A 218 -13.56 21.26 -24.83
C ILE A 218 -14.95 20.67 -24.60
N ILE A 219 -15.03 19.34 -24.55
CA ILE A 219 -16.26 18.61 -24.28
C ILE A 219 -16.22 18.16 -22.82
N PHE A 220 -17.24 18.54 -22.06
CA PHE A 220 -17.49 18.08 -20.70
C PHE A 220 -18.56 16.99 -20.69
N GLY A 221 -18.28 15.91 -19.96
CA GLY A 221 -19.18 14.78 -19.71
C GLY A 221 -19.47 14.62 -18.22
N GLY A 222 -20.72 14.37 -17.85
CA GLY A 222 -21.10 14.15 -16.45
C GLY A 222 -22.59 13.89 -16.26
N THR A 223 -23.11 14.26 -15.09
CA THR A 223 -24.54 14.11 -14.72
C THR A 223 -25.23 15.47 -14.55
N PHE A 224 -24.70 16.53 -15.16
CA PHE A 224 -25.25 17.88 -15.06
C PHE A 224 -26.41 18.12 -16.05
N THR A 225 -27.29 19.04 -15.69
CA THR A 225 -28.47 19.44 -16.50
C THR A 225 -28.58 20.96 -16.69
N GLY A 226 -27.58 21.71 -16.26
CA GLY A 226 -27.51 23.16 -16.42
C GLY A 226 -26.18 23.79 -16.03
N LEU A 227 -26.00 25.04 -16.45
CA LEU A 227 -24.78 25.82 -16.18
C LEU A 227 -24.90 26.58 -14.85
N GLY A 228 -23.78 26.77 -14.15
CA GLY A 228 -23.73 27.39 -12.82
C GLY A 228 -24.21 28.85 -12.81
N ASN A 229 -24.07 29.59 -13.90
CA ASN A 229 -24.52 30.99 -14.00
C ASN A 229 -26.02 31.18 -14.34
N SER A 230 -26.72 30.12 -14.72
CA SER A 230 -28.10 30.19 -15.25
C SER A 230 -29.06 29.22 -14.57
N SER A 231 -28.59 28.50 -13.54
CA SER A 231 -29.37 27.61 -12.70
C SER A 231 -29.35 28.07 -11.24
N THR A 232 -30.30 28.94 -10.87
CA THR A 232 -30.62 29.17 -9.46
C THR A 232 -32.12 29.02 -9.27
N PRO A 233 -32.60 28.42 -8.17
CA PRO A 233 -34.03 28.41 -7.86
C PRO A 233 -34.59 29.83 -7.73
N ASN A 234 -35.78 30.04 -8.31
CA ASN A 234 -36.57 31.27 -8.20
C ASN A 234 -37.21 31.43 -6.80
N SER A 235 -37.17 30.38 -5.97
CA SER A 235 -37.57 30.37 -4.57
C SER A 235 -36.40 29.89 -3.74
N SER A 236 -35.79 30.77 -2.94
CA SER A 236 -34.82 30.33 -1.95
C SER A 236 -35.51 29.36 -0.98
N SER A 237 -35.15 28.08 -0.99
CA SER A 237 -35.37 27.21 0.18
C SER A 237 -34.84 27.98 1.40
N SER A 238 -35.61 28.05 2.48
CA SER A 238 -35.17 28.71 3.70
C SER A 238 -35.31 27.74 4.87
N GLN A 239 -34.20 27.19 5.33
CA GLN A 239 -34.13 26.37 6.54
C GLN A 239 -33.98 27.30 7.76
N VAL A 240 -34.70 27.02 8.85
CA VAL A 240 -34.58 27.78 10.09
C VAL A 240 -33.35 27.30 10.86
N ILE A 241 -32.45 28.21 11.23
CA ILE A 241 -31.33 27.91 12.12
C ILE A 241 -31.86 27.77 13.55
N ASN A 242 -31.54 26.66 14.21
CA ASN A 242 -32.07 26.37 15.53
C ASN A 242 -31.39 27.20 16.62
N LEU A 243 -32.03 28.30 16.98
CA LEU A 243 -31.60 29.17 18.08
C LEU A 243 -31.91 28.56 19.46
N SER A 244 -32.84 27.59 19.57
CA SER A 244 -33.31 27.07 20.87
C SER A 244 -32.28 26.22 21.63
N THR A 245 -31.30 25.67 20.91
CA THR A 245 -30.21 24.86 21.45
C THR A 245 -28.90 25.63 21.59
N ALA A 246 -28.87 26.90 21.17
CA ALA A 246 -27.72 27.78 21.28
C ALA A 246 -27.48 28.22 22.74
N ASN A 247 -26.23 28.53 23.05
CA ASN A 247 -25.88 29.23 24.28
C ASN A 247 -26.19 30.72 24.13
N ILE A 248 -27.33 31.14 24.69
CA ILE A 248 -27.84 32.51 24.58
C ILE A 248 -27.49 33.30 25.83
N THR A 249 -26.93 34.49 25.62
CA THR A 249 -26.58 35.45 26.67
C THR A 249 -26.96 36.87 26.25
N ASP A 250 -27.04 37.77 27.22
CA ASP A 250 -27.26 39.19 26.97
C ASP A 250 -26.35 40.07 27.83
N GLU A 251 -26.29 41.35 27.47
CA GLU A 251 -25.71 42.41 28.28
C GLU A 251 -26.79 43.44 28.59
N ASN A 252 -26.88 43.84 29.86
CA ASN A 252 -27.86 44.80 30.38
C ASN A 252 -29.33 44.37 30.20
N GLY A 253 -29.60 43.06 30.28
CA GLY A 253 -30.96 42.51 30.39
C GLY A 253 -31.70 42.98 31.65
N SER A 254 -33.00 43.23 31.51
CA SER A 254 -33.88 43.59 32.62
C SER A 254 -34.17 42.39 33.53
N SER A 255 -34.30 42.63 34.83
CA SER A 255 -34.65 41.58 35.78
C SER A 255 -36.07 41.06 35.53
N GLY A 256 -36.21 39.76 35.25
CA GLY A 256 -37.50 39.10 35.01
C GLY A 256 -37.80 38.77 33.55
N THR A 257 -36.85 39.00 32.64
CA THR A 257 -36.90 38.51 31.25
C THR A 257 -35.74 37.56 30.98
N ASP A 258 -35.97 36.45 30.28
CA ASP A 258 -34.91 35.53 29.85
C ASP A 258 -34.65 35.74 28.35
N PRO A 259 -33.40 36.00 27.91
CA PRO A 259 -33.09 36.13 26.48
C PRO A 259 -33.39 34.86 25.66
N LYS A 260 -33.61 33.70 26.29
CA LYS A 260 -34.05 32.47 25.60
C LYS A 260 -35.54 32.47 25.24
N ASP A 261 -36.37 33.29 25.85
CA ASP A 261 -37.83 33.24 25.63
C ASP A 261 -38.24 33.69 24.21
N ILE A 262 -37.35 34.40 23.50
CA ILE A 262 -37.65 35.03 22.20
C ILE A 262 -37.26 34.19 20.97
N VAL A 263 -36.68 32.99 21.14
CA VAL A 263 -36.14 32.18 20.02
C VAL A 263 -37.11 31.15 19.44
N CYS A 264 -38.26 30.95 20.09
CA CYS A 264 -39.31 30.02 19.69
C CYS A 264 -40.69 30.67 19.81
N PRO A 265 -41.06 31.58 18.89
CA PRO A 265 -42.31 32.33 19.02
C PRO A 265 -43.53 31.39 18.94
N GLY A 266 -44.25 31.30 20.06
CA GLY A 266 -45.61 30.76 20.16
C GLY A 266 -46.58 31.86 20.60
N SER A 267 -47.86 31.54 20.82
CA SER A 267 -48.88 32.51 21.24
C SER A 267 -48.71 33.08 22.66
N SER A 268 -47.58 32.83 23.33
CA SER A 268 -47.33 33.20 24.73
C SER A 268 -45.84 33.44 25.07
N SER A 269 -44.99 33.80 24.11
CA SER A 269 -43.58 34.11 24.38
C SER A 269 -43.44 35.43 25.15
N THR A 270 -42.73 35.40 26.29
CA THR A 270 -42.37 36.60 27.06
C THR A 270 -41.30 37.37 26.29
N PRO A 271 -41.43 38.69 26.09
CA PRO A 271 -40.39 39.45 25.39
C PRO A 271 -39.13 39.60 26.25
N TRP A 272 -38.00 39.70 25.58
CA TRP A 272 -36.72 40.07 26.19
C TRP A 272 -36.59 41.59 26.22
N LEU A 273 -36.24 42.15 27.39
CA LEU A 273 -36.17 43.59 27.60
C LEU A 273 -34.79 44.00 28.13
N LEU A 274 -34.29 45.15 27.69
CA LEU A 274 -33.12 45.80 28.27
C LEU A 274 -33.51 46.61 29.52
N GLN A 275 -32.51 46.86 30.37
CA GLN A 275 -32.60 47.81 31.48
C GLN A 275 -32.91 49.23 30.99
N ASP A 276 -33.49 50.02 31.89
CA ASP A 276 -33.92 51.37 31.57
C ASP A 276 -32.72 52.25 31.19
N ASP A 277 -32.90 53.04 30.15
CA ASP A 277 -31.94 54.02 29.64
C ASP A 277 -30.53 53.48 29.36
N THR A 278 -30.40 52.17 29.10
CA THR A 278 -29.10 51.49 28.97
C THR A 278 -29.02 50.68 27.65
N PRO A 279 -27.99 50.89 26.80
CA PRO A 279 -27.76 50.04 25.64
C PRO A 279 -27.31 48.64 26.06
N GLY A 280 -27.56 47.65 25.22
CA GLY A 280 -27.19 46.26 25.49
C GLY A 280 -27.20 45.42 24.22
N TYR A 281 -26.97 44.13 24.39
CA TYR A 281 -26.97 43.20 23.27
C TYR A 281 -27.58 41.86 23.64
N TRP A 282 -28.02 41.15 22.60
CA TRP A 282 -28.41 39.75 22.63
C TRP A 282 -27.40 38.96 21.80
N GLU A 283 -26.93 37.83 22.31
CA GLU A 283 -25.87 37.03 21.70
C GLU A 283 -26.20 35.54 21.73
N ALA A 284 -25.90 34.83 20.63
CA ALA A 284 -26.05 33.38 20.54
C ALA A 284 -24.76 32.75 20.02
N GLU A 285 -24.32 31.70 20.70
CA GLU A 285 -23.14 30.88 20.40
C GLU A 285 -23.56 29.42 20.17
N PHE A 286 -22.97 28.80 19.15
CA PHE A 286 -23.38 27.50 18.63
C PHE A 286 -22.19 26.54 18.56
N SER A 287 -22.47 25.25 18.77
CA SER A 287 -21.50 24.15 18.54
C SER A 287 -21.40 23.71 17.06
N PHE A 288 -21.99 24.50 16.14
CA PHE A 288 -21.92 24.28 14.70
C PHE A 288 -21.84 25.61 13.95
N GLY A 289 -21.16 25.59 12.80
CA GLY A 289 -21.09 26.72 11.87
C GLY A 289 -22.27 26.75 10.89
N PHE A 290 -22.71 27.95 10.55
CA PHE A 290 -23.79 28.21 9.58
C PHE A 290 -23.53 29.52 8.80
N ALA A 291 -24.24 29.71 7.68
CA ALA A 291 -24.17 30.92 6.88
C ALA A 291 -25.59 31.50 6.68
N PRO A 292 -26.00 32.53 7.43
CA PRO A 292 -27.37 33.03 7.38
C PRO A 292 -27.64 33.84 6.11
N THR A 293 -28.87 33.72 5.61
CA THR A 293 -29.37 34.43 4.42
C THR A 293 -30.47 35.44 4.76
N LYS A 294 -31.20 35.22 5.87
CA LYS A 294 -32.27 36.11 6.33
C LYS A 294 -32.35 36.13 7.86
N LEU A 295 -32.58 37.31 8.42
CA LEU A 295 -32.90 37.56 9.81
C LEU A 295 -34.33 38.13 9.88
N ARG A 296 -35.15 37.58 10.77
CA ARG A 296 -36.50 38.10 11.06
C ARG A 296 -36.56 38.52 12.52
N LEU A 297 -36.99 39.75 12.76
CA LEU A 297 -37.15 40.30 14.10
C LEU A 297 -38.59 40.75 14.32
N ARG A 298 -39.13 40.46 15.51
CA ARG A 298 -40.36 41.06 16.03
C ARG A 298 -40.03 42.00 17.16
N ASN A 299 -40.53 43.21 17.06
CA ASN A 299 -40.32 44.21 18.09
C ASN A 299 -41.23 43.94 19.28
N THR A 300 -40.73 44.15 20.50
CA THR A 300 -41.60 44.14 21.68
C THR A 300 -42.42 45.43 21.72
N ARG A 301 -43.59 45.36 22.34
CA ARG A 301 -44.46 46.50 22.66
C ARG A 301 -44.85 46.52 24.14
N GLN A 302 -44.24 45.62 24.93
CA GLN A 302 -44.52 45.52 26.35
C GLN A 302 -44.06 46.79 27.06
N ASP A 303 -44.95 47.39 27.85
CA ASP A 303 -44.70 48.63 28.60
C ASP A 303 -44.21 49.82 27.74
N GLY A 304 -44.53 49.81 26.44
CA GLY A 304 -44.11 50.84 25.48
C GLY A 304 -42.62 50.80 25.10
N ARG A 305 -41.90 49.73 25.46
CA ARG A 305 -40.52 49.46 25.05
C ARG A 305 -40.45 48.86 23.66
N GLY A 306 -39.33 49.05 22.97
CA GLY A 306 -39.05 48.43 21.67
C GLY A 306 -37.67 48.82 21.12
N THR A 307 -37.09 48.04 20.22
CA THR A 307 -35.81 48.36 19.55
C THR A 307 -36.04 49.28 18.36
N LYS A 308 -35.26 50.36 18.22
CA LYS A 308 -35.36 51.32 17.11
C LYS A 308 -34.22 51.18 16.11
N THR A 309 -32.99 50.99 16.59
CA THR A 309 -31.83 50.69 15.72
C THR A 309 -30.97 49.59 16.32
N PHE A 310 -30.50 48.67 15.48
CA PHE A 310 -29.58 47.61 15.86
C PHE A 310 -28.44 47.45 14.84
N ARG A 311 -27.41 46.68 15.21
CA ARG A 311 -26.41 46.16 14.28
C ARG A 311 -26.20 44.67 14.51
N PHE A 312 -25.87 43.96 13.45
CA PHE A 312 -25.55 42.53 13.48
C PHE A 312 -24.03 42.33 13.42
N LEU A 313 -23.44 41.65 14.39
CA LEU A 313 -22.02 41.26 14.38
C LEU A 313 -21.88 39.76 14.18
N ALA A 314 -21.00 39.36 13.26
CA ALA A 314 -20.65 37.97 12.97
C ALA A 314 -19.27 37.62 13.55
N TYR A 315 -19.15 36.43 14.12
CA TYR A 315 -17.89 35.87 14.62
C TYR A 315 -17.56 34.55 13.87
N PRO A 316 -16.27 34.24 13.64
CA PRO A 316 -15.08 34.82 14.26
C PRO A 316 -14.54 36.10 13.61
N ILE A 317 -15.08 36.52 12.45
CA ILE A 317 -14.56 37.68 11.71
C ILE A 317 -14.66 39.01 12.47
N ASN A 318 -15.45 39.07 13.54
CA ASN A 318 -15.71 40.26 14.35
C ASN A 318 -16.16 41.46 13.50
N GLY A 319 -16.97 41.18 12.47
CA GLY A 319 -17.39 42.12 11.44
C GLY A 319 -18.87 42.48 11.56
N ILE A 320 -19.21 43.72 11.18
CA ILE A 320 -20.60 44.16 11.06
C ILE A 320 -21.16 43.65 9.73
N MET A 321 -22.30 42.98 9.77
CA MET A 321 -22.95 42.46 8.56
C MET A 321 -23.80 43.52 7.88
N ASN A 322 -23.73 43.56 6.55
CA ASN A 322 -24.60 44.39 5.72
C ASN A 322 -25.94 43.67 5.50
N LEU A 323 -27.02 44.36 5.84
CA LEU A 323 -28.39 43.84 5.73
C LEU A 323 -29.19 44.67 4.74
N THR A 324 -30.13 44.05 4.04
CA THR A 324 -31.08 44.73 3.16
C THR A 324 -32.50 44.44 3.64
N TYR A 325 -33.35 45.45 3.69
CA TYR A 325 -34.76 45.31 4.05
C TYR A 325 -35.64 46.03 3.03
N VAL A 326 -36.92 45.67 2.98
CA VAL A 326 -37.91 46.36 2.14
C VAL A 326 -38.44 47.56 2.92
N ASP A 327 -38.25 48.77 2.40
CA ASP A 327 -38.85 49.96 3.00
C ASP A 327 -40.37 49.98 2.76
N PRO A 328 -41.22 49.96 3.79
CA PRO A 328 -42.67 49.86 3.63
C PRO A 328 -43.30 51.05 2.91
N GLU A 329 -42.68 52.23 2.99
CA GLU A 329 -43.20 53.46 2.39
C GLU A 329 -42.94 53.53 0.89
N SER A 330 -41.75 53.12 0.46
CA SER A 330 -41.35 53.17 -0.95
C SER A 330 -41.44 51.83 -1.69
N GLY A 331 -41.53 50.71 -0.95
CA GLY A 331 -41.47 49.35 -1.48
C GLY A 331 -40.08 48.94 -2.00
N ASN A 332 -39.06 49.79 -1.82
CA ASN A 332 -37.72 49.55 -2.36
C ASN A 332 -36.83 48.80 -1.36
N ASN A 333 -35.88 48.03 -1.89
CA ASN A 333 -34.82 47.42 -1.09
C ASN A 333 -33.80 48.49 -0.65
N ILE A 334 -33.62 48.66 0.66
CA ILE A 334 -32.65 49.57 1.26
C ILE A 334 -31.62 48.77 2.06
N THR A 335 -30.33 49.07 1.89
CA THR A 335 -29.24 48.43 2.63
C THR A 335 -28.86 49.27 3.86
N CYS A 336 -28.64 48.60 5.00
CA CYS A 336 -28.17 49.16 6.25
C CYS A 336 -26.96 48.36 6.78
N THR A 337 -26.18 48.99 7.66
CA THR A 337 -24.97 48.40 8.25
C THR A 337 -24.96 48.59 9.78
N SER A 338 -24.35 49.67 10.28
CA SER A 338 -24.19 49.92 11.72
C SER A 338 -25.44 50.44 12.44
N GLU A 339 -26.46 50.88 11.69
CA GLU A 339 -27.71 51.44 12.21
C GLU A 339 -28.89 50.91 11.38
N CYS A 340 -29.22 49.63 11.54
CA CYS A 340 -30.37 49.01 10.88
C CYS A 340 -31.67 49.36 11.63
N PRO A 341 -32.66 49.98 10.96
CA PRO A 341 -33.89 50.42 11.62
C PRO A 341 -34.85 49.26 11.84
N LEU A 342 -35.46 49.18 13.03
CA LEU A 342 -36.56 48.28 13.34
C LEU A 342 -37.82 49.10 13.67
N ARG A 343 -38.89 48.89 12.91
CA ARG A 343 -40.15 49.63 13.10
C ARG A 343 -40.98 49.03 14.25
N ASP A 344 -41.81 49.86 14.88
CA ASP A 344 -42.67 49.45 16.01
C ASP A 344 -44.08 49.00 15.54
N ASN A 345 -44.51 49.42 14.35
CA ASN A 345 -45.87 49.21 13.84
C ASN A 345 -46.05 47.97 12.95
N GLU A 346 -45.01 47.16 12.75
CA GLU A 346 -45.02 45.94 11.93
C GLU A 346 -45.10 44.70 12.80
N ASP A 347 -45.77 43.63 12.33
CA ASP A 347 -45.80 42.36 13.08
C ASP A 347 -44.42 41.68 13.12
N TYR A 348 -43.64 41.81 12.05
CA TYR A 348 -42.23 41.41 11.96
C TYR A 348 -41.56 42.20 10.83
N GLN A 349 -40.22 42.27 10.85
CA GLN A 349 -39.43 42.84 9.78
C GLN A 349 -38.33 41.86 9.35
N ASP A 350 -38.21 41.65 8.03
CA ASP A 350 -37.20 40.78 7.42
C ASP A 350 -36.00 41.59 6.93
N PHE A 351 -34.81 41.05 7.20
CA PHE A 351 -33.52 41.57 6.77
C PHE A 351 -32.76 40.47 6.04
N THR A 352 -32.36 40.70 4.79
CA THR A 352 -31.56 39.77 4.00
C THR A 352 -30.08 40.13 4.07
N PHE A 353 -29.21 39.13 4.16
CA PHE A 353 -27.76 39.35 4.22
C PHE A 353 -27.21 39.61 2.82
N VAL A 354 -26.36 40.64 2.68
CA VAL A 354 -25.76 41.00 1.38
C VAL A 354 -24.64 40.02 0.98
N ASN A 355 -23.83 39.60 1.95
CA ASN A 355 -22.75 38.64 1.77
C ASN A 355 -23.02 37.41 2.64
N ARG A 356 -22.74 36.21 2.12
CA ARG A 356 -22.69 35.00 2.96
C ARG A 356 -21.37 34.92 3.67
N VAL A 357 -21.43 34.90 4.99
CA VAL A 357 -20.25 34.73 5.85
C VAL A 357 -20.57 33.60 6.82
N GLY A 358 -19.71 32.59 6.87
CA GLY A 358 -19.82 31.52 7.86
C GLY A 358 -19.59 32.05 9.27
N MET A 359 -20.43 31.65 10.21
CA MET A 359 -20.35 32.03 11.62
C MET A 359 -20.85 30.90 12.51
N ASN A 360 -20.33 30.83 13.73
CA ASN A 360 -20.81 29.96 14.80
C ASN A 360 -21.28 30.77 16.02
N LYS A 361 -21.26 32.10 15.91
CA LYS A 361 -21.68 33.04 16.94
C LYS A 361 -22.06 34.36 16.31
N PHE A 362 -23.14 34.96 16.80
CA PHE A 362 -23.55 36.30 16.38
C PHE A 362 -24.13 37.13 17.52
N ARG A 363 -24.12 38.44 17.32
CA ARG A 363 -24.64 39.42 18.29
C ARG A 363 -25.55 40.44 17.60
N ILE A 364 -26.69 40.69 18.23
CA ILE A 364 -27.58 41.83 17.95
C ILE A 364 -27.31 42.90 19.01
N ALA A 365 -26.63 43.98 18.63
CA ALA A 365 -26.38 45.10 19.54
C ALA A 365 -27.39 46.23 19.28
N ILE A 366 -28.11 46.64 20.32
CA ILE A 366 -29.14 47.68 20.28
C ILE A 366 -28.52 49.02 20.65
N SER A 367 -28.67 50.01 19.77
CA SER A 367 -28.10 51.36 19.94
C SER A 367 -29.12 52.46 20.17
N ASP A 368 -30.40 52.23 19.84
CA ASP A 368 -31.51 53.18 20.06
C ASP A 368 -32.82 52.39 20.26
N TRP A 369 -33.76 52.94 21.04
CA TRP A 369 -35.00 52.26 21.44
C TRP A 369 -36.21 53.19 21.56
N TYR A 370 -37.40 52.59 21.58
CA TYR A 370 -38.67 53.22 21.93
C TYR A 370 -38.93 53.08 23.43
N GLY A 371 -39.54 54.09 24.05
CA GLY A 371 -39.87 54.07 25.48
C GLY A 371 -38.65 54.17 26.39
N SER A 372 -38.70 53.50 27.56
CA SER A 372 -37.65 53.57 28.57
C SER A 372 -36.51 52.56 28.38
N GLY A 373 -36.59 51.64 27.41
CA GLY A 373 -35.56 50.65 27.11
C GLY A 373 -35.84 49.85 25.84
N GLY A 374 -34.81 49.22 25.27
CA GLY A 374 -34.94 48.33 24.11
C GLY A 374 -35.47 46.94 24.46
N GLY A 375 -35.72 46.13 23.43
CA GLY A 375 -36.15 44.75 23.59
C GLY A 375 -36.67 44.14 22.31
N LEU A 376 -36.93 42.83 22.34
CA LEU A 376 -37.44 42.04 21.22
C LEU A 376 -38.51 41.07 21.71
N GLU A 377 -39.51 40.81 20.88
CA GLU A 377 -40.52 39.78 21.13
C GLU A 377 -40.10 38.44 20.53
N SER A 378 -39.50 38.44 19.33
CA SER A 378 -38.94 37.23 18.74
C SER A 378 -37.79 37.48 17.78
N ILE A 379 -36.93 36.46 17.64
CA ILE A 379 -35.83 36.41 16.67
C ILE A 379 -35.85 35.07 15.94
N GLU A 380 -35.73 35.11 14.62
CA GLU A 380 -35.58 33.92 13.76
C GLU A 380 -34.46 34.16 12.75
N LEU A 381 -33.64 33.14 12.53
CA LEU A 381 -32.51 33.19 11.59
C LEU A 381 -32.67 32.06 10.58
N PHE A 382 -32.38 32.34 9.31
CA PHE A 382 -32.56 31.39 8.21
C PHE A 382 -31.29 31.26 7.39
N GLN A 383 -31.10 30.09 6.80
CA GLN A 383 -30.10 29.79 5.78
C GLN A 383 -30.79 29.18 4.55
N SER A 384 -30.12 29.13 3.40
CA SER A 384 -30.71 28.46 2.23
C SER A 384 -30.43 26.98 2.15
N ASP A 385 -29.29 26.58 2.68
CA ASP A 385 -28.74 25.24 2.53
C ASP A 385 -29.55 24.30 3.41
N ILE A 386 -29.96 23.15 2.87
CA ILE A 386 -30.80 22.19 3.59
C ILE A 386 -29.86 21.17 4.23
N PHE A 387 -29.58 21.33 5.51
CA PHE A 387 -28.73 20.41 6.28
C PHE A 387 -29.55 19.51 7.19
N ALA A 388 -29.12 18.26 7.32
CA ALA A 388 -29.47 17.37 8.42
C ALA A 388 -28.19 17.01 9.19
N TYR A 389 -28.07 17.45 10.43
CA TYR A 389 -26.95 17.17 11.34
C TYR A 389 -27.18 15.88 12.12
N ALA A 390 -26.12 15.12 12.38
CA ALA A 390 -26.16 13.87 13.13
C ALA A 390 -26.57 14.13 14.60
N ILE A 391 -26.11 15.25 15.15
CA ILE A 391 -26.55 15.75 16.46
C ILE A 391 -27.91 16.42 16.27
N THR A 392 -28.96 15.77 16.78
CA THR A 392 -30.36 16.18 16.56
C THR A 392 -30.61 17.64 16.97
N ASP A 393 -29.94 18.12 18.01
CA ASP A 393 -30.09 19.48 18.56
C ASP A 393 -29.62 20.60 17.61
N PHE A 394 -28.82 20.28 16.57
CA PHE A 394 -28.38 21.27 15.57
C PHE A 394 -29.39 21.47 14.45
N ASN A 395 -30.36 20.55 14.32
CA ASN A 395 -31.39 20.61 13.28
C ASN A 395 -32.51 21.57 13.63
N GLU A 396 -33.40 21.86 12.67
CA GLU A 396 -34.51 22.82 12.79
C GLU A 396 -35.32 22.65 14.08
N PRO A 397 -35.76 23.76 14.70
CA PRO A 397 -36.52 23.70 15.94
C PRO A 397 -37.92 23.15 15.69
N LYS A 398 -38.50 22.52 16.73
CA LYS A 398 -39.90 22.02 16.71
C LYS A 398 -40.96 23.15 16.84
N CYS A 399 -40.53 24.40 16.90
CA CYS A 399 -41.33 25.60 17.14
C CYS A 399 -41.33 26.50 15.89
N GLY A 400 -42.02 27.65 15.92
CA GLY A 400 -41.91 28.65 14.83
C GLY A 400 -42.63 28.29 13.52
N GLY A 401 -43.51 27.29 13.53
CA GLY A 401 -44.33 26.94 12.35
C GLY A 401 -43.64 26.05 11.31
N VAL A 402 -42.47 25.48 11.62
CA VAL A 402 -41.82 24.45 10.80
C VAL A 402 -42.66 23.17 10.84
N LYS A 403 -43.16 22.72 9.68
CA LYS A 403 -44.08 21.56 9.60
C LYS A 403 -43.37 20.22 9.75
N ASN A 404 -42.23 20.05 9.06
CA ASN A 404 -41.46 18.81 8.99
C ASN A 404 -39.98 19.12 9.26
N PRO A 405 -39.60 19.51 10.49
CA PRO A 405 -38.24 19.96 10.77
C PRO A 405 -37.22 18.88 10.44
N ALA A 406 -36.06 19.29 9.91
CA ALA A 406 -34.93 18.40 9.76
C ALA A 406 -34.61 17.73 11.11
N SER A 407 -34.16 16.49 11.09
CA SER A 407 -33.81 15.74 12.30
C SER A 407 -32.84 14.60 12.01
N ALA A 408 -32.32 13.98 13.05
CA ALA A 408 -31.57 12.74 12.95
C ALA A 408 -31.89 11.82 14.13
N THR A 409 -31.74 10.53 13.91
CA THR A 409 -31.76 9.49 14.95
C THR A 409 -30.48 8.67 14.87
N HIS A 410 -30.06 8.09 15.99
CA HIS A 410 -28.91 7.19 16.01
C HIS A 410 -29.16 5.98 16.91
N THR A 411 -28.58 4.85 16.53
CA THR A 411 -28.59 3.59 17.28
C THR A 411 -27.14 3.12 17.41
N GLY A 412 -26.77 2.60 18.58
CA GLY A 412 -25.39 2.17 18.86
C GLY A 412 -24.64 3.10 19.83
N PRO A 413 -23.33 2.89 20.02
CA PRO A 413 -22.54 3.53 21.08
C PRO A 413 -22.04 4.94 20.71
N TRP A 414 -22.89 5.76 20.10
CA TRP A 414 -22.52 7.10 19.63
C TRP A 414 -22.31 8.08 20.79
N LYS A 415 -21.20 8.82 20.75
CA LYS A 415 -20.85 9.93 21.66
C LYS A 415 -20.61 11.21 20.87
N VAL A 416 -20.87 12.36 21.49
CA VAL A 416 -20.54 13.68 20.90
C VAL A 416 -19.04 13.93 21.05
N SER A 417 -18.40 14.28 19.93
CA SER A 417 -17.00 14.69 19.83
C SER A 417 -16.89 16.20 19.56
N PRO A 418 -15.87 16.87 20.10
CA PRO A 418 -15.64 18.30 19.86
C PRO A 418 -15.41 18.57 18.37
N SER A 419 -15.70 19.79 17.91
CA SER A 419 -15.53 20.17 16.50
C SER A 419 -14.06 20.13 16.04
N LEU A 420 -13.11 20.46 16.92
CA LEU A 420 -11.69 20.61 16.60
C LEU A 420 -11.49 21.53 15.38
N GLU A 421 -10.93 21.02 14.28
CA GLU A 421 -10.75 21.75 13.02
C GLU A 421 -12.00 21.71 12.11
N SER A 422 -12.99 20.89 12.45
CA SER A 422 -14.21 20.73 11.68
C SER A 422 -15.25 21.82 11.95
N SER A 423 -16.21 21.96 11.03
CA SER A 423 -17.25 23.01 11.10
C SER A 423 -18.29 22.85 12.22
N SER A 424 -18.39 21.67 12.84
CA SER A 424 -19.31 21.41 13.95
C SER A 424 -18.82 20.26 14.82
N GLU A 425 -19.32 20.18 16.06
CA GLU A 425 -19.32 18.92 16.81
C GLU A 425 -19.99 17.80 15.99
N TYR A 426 -19.60 16.56 16.23
CA TYR A 426 -20.07 15.39 15.47
C TYR A 426 -20.25 14.17 16.37
N LEU A 427 -20.90 13.13 15.86
CA LEU A 427 -21.02 11.85 16.56
C LEU A 427 -19.85 10.94 16.18
N THR A 428 -19.29 10.24 17.16
CA THR A 428 -18.28 9.19 16.98
C THR A 428 -18.73 7.90 17.66
N ALA A 429 -18.46 6.75 17.06
CA ALA A 429 -18.62 5.43 17.68
C ALA A 429 -17.34 4.61 17.49
N GLU A 430 -16.89 3.96 18.56
CA GLU A 430 -15.76 3.02 18.58
C GLU A 430 -16.29 1.60 18.72
N LEU A 431 -15.89 0.71 17.81
CA LEU A 431 -16.38 -0.66 17.68
C LEU A 431 -15.19 -1.61 17.79
N ASN A 432 -15.26 -2.60 18.67
CA ASN A 432 -14.17 -3.56 18.89
C ASN A 432 -14.62 -4.97 18.48
N GLY A 433 -13.77 -5.70 17.73
CA GLY A 433 -14.03 -7.08 17.32
C GLY A 433 -15.22 -7.23 16.36
N ASP A 434 -15.93 -8.35 16.46
CA ASP A 434 -17.09 -8.68 15.61
C ASP A 434 -18.33 -7.88 16.08
N TYR A 435 -18.70 -6.85 15.32
CA TYR A 435 -19.89 -6.02 15.55
C TYR A 435 -20.98 -6.34 14.52
N ASP A 436 -22.23 -6.11 14.90
CA ASP A 436 -23.40 -6.25 14.02
C ASP A 436 -23.74 -4.88 13.39
N PRO A 437 -23.46 -4.67 12.07
CA PRO A 437 -23.71 -3.40 11.40
C PRO A 437 -25.15 -2.91 11.50
N GLU A 438 -26.13 -3.82 11.59
CA GLU A 438 -27.54 -3.46 11.60
C GLU A 438 -27.98 -2.84 12.93
N LYS A 439 -27.15 -2.96 13.99
CA LYS A 439 -27.41 -2.35 15.30
C LYS A 439 -26.73 -0.99 15.49
N ILE A 440 -26.00 -0.49 14.50
CA ILE A 440 -25.22 0.74 14.61
C ILE A 440 -25.54 1.62 13.40
N SER A 441 -26.21 2.75 13.64
CA SER A 441 -26.59 3.65 12.55
C SER A 441 -26.79 5.09 12.99
N VAL A 442 -26.65 6.01 12.03
CA VAL A 442 -27.19 7.38 12.10
C VAL A 442 -28.08 7.59 10.89
N THR A 443 -29.35 7.92 11.11
CA THR A 443 -30.30 8.24 10.04
C THR A 443 -30.64 9.72 10.08
N PHE A 444 -30.40 10.39 8.96
CA PHE A 444 -30.67 11.80 8.72
C PHE A 444 -31.99 11.96 7.99
N PHE A 445 -32.82 12.90 8.44
CA PHE A 445 -34.13 13.24 7.87
C PHE A 445 -34.15 14.73 7.51
N PRO A 446 -33.89 15.12 6.24
CA PRO A 446 -33.95 16.51 5.82
C PRO A 446 -35.39 17.05 5.73
N ASN A 447 -35.51 18.37 5.77
CA ASN A 447 -36.74 19.09 5.46
C ASN A 447 -36.73 19.56 4.00
N ILE A 448 -37.14 18.68 3.08
CA ILE A 448 -37.26 19.00 1.66
C ILE A 448 -38.56 19.77 1.44
N MET A 449 -38.44 21.06 1.14
CA MET A 449 -39.59 21.97 1.01
C MET A 449 -40.35 21.77 -0.32
N GLU A 450 -39.64 21.36 -1.37
CA GLU A 450 -40.18 21.15 -2.70
C GLU A 450 -39.55 19.93 -3.39
N SER A 451 -40.35 19.14 -4.11
CA SER A 451 -39.81 18.01 -4.86
C SER A 451 -39.04 18.52 -6.09
N GLY A 452 -37.92 17.90 -6.41
CA GLY A 452 -37.06 18.32 -7.51
C GLY A 452 -35.79 17.49 -7.58
N ASN A 453 -34.86 17.83 -8.47
CA ASN A 453 -33.56 17.17 -8.51
C ASN A 453 -32.60 17.80 -7.52
N TYR A 454 -31.95 16.99 -6.69
CA TYR A 454 -31.00 17.43 -5.66
C TYR A 454 -29.65 16.74 -5.83
N SER A 455 -28.60 17.46 -5.46
CA SER A 455 -27.30 16.88 -5.09
C SER A 455 -27.26 16.69 -3.58
N VAL A 456 -26.85 15.51 -3.11
CA VAL A 456 -26.78 15.14 -1.70
C VAL A 456 -25.34 14.85 -1.32
N ASN A 457 -24.78 15.67 -0.41
CA ASN A 457 -23.41 15.56 0.06
C ASN A 457 -23.37 15.15 1.53
N ILE A 458 -22.56 14.14 1.88
CA ILE A 458 -22.27 13.79 3.27
C ILE A 458 -20.91 14.35 3.67
N TYR A 459 -20.81 14.94 4.86
CA TYR A 459 -19.58 15.54 5.36
C TYR A 459 -18.91 14.63 6.38
N THR A 460 -17.61 14.43 6.20
CA THR A 460 -16.78 13.56 7.03
C THR A 460 -15.66 14.39 7.68
N PRO A 461 -15.64 14.51 9.03
CA PRO A 461 -14.55 15.12 9.77
C PRO A 461 -13.20 14.45 9.51
N GLY A 462 -12.13 15.25 9.45
CA GLY A 462 -10.75 14.75 9.36
C GLY A 462 -10.34 13.91 10.57
N CYS A 463 -9.57 12.85 10.33
CA CYS A 463 -9.11 11.94 11.38
C CYS A 463 -7.82 12.40 12.08
N GLN A 464 -7.08 13.35 11.49
CA GLN A 464 -5.80 13.81 12.05
C GLN A 464 -6.03 14.64 13.32
N ALA A 465 -7.04 15.50 13.32
CA ALA A 465 -7.34 16.37 14.45
C ALA A 465 -7.78 15.62 15.70
N ASP A 466 -8.45 14.47 15.54
CA ASP A 466 -8.95 13.63 16.64
C ASP A 466 -8.10 12.37 16.92
N ASP A 467 -6.96 12.21 16.23
CA ASP A 467 -6.00 11.10 16.39
C ASP A 467 -6.62 9.71 16.14
N THR A 468 -7.53 9.61 15.17
CA THR A 468 -8.27 8.36 14.89
C THR A 468 -7.92 7.70 13.56
N CYS A 469 -7.01 8.24 12.75
CA CYS A 469 -6.75 7.77 11.38
C CYS A 469 -6.47 6.26 11.27
N ALA A 470 -5.69 5.70 12.19
CA ALA A 470 -5.37 4.26 12.21
C ALA A 470 -6.55 3.34 12.52
N THR A 471 -7.65 3.89 13.02
CA THR A 471 -8.86 3.14 13.42
C THR A 471 -10.07 3.48 12.55
N ARG A 472 -9.98 4.47 11.66
CA ARG A 472 -11.07 4.78 10.72
C ARG A 472 -11.21 3.68 9.67
N GLY A 473 -12.42 3.52 9.15
CA GLY A 473 -12.69 2.55 8.10
C GLY A 473 -13.84 2.97 7.20
N ARG A 474 -14.53 1.96 6.66
CA ARG A 474 -15.63 2.07 5.72
C ARG A 474 -16.97 2.14 6.41
N VAL A 475 -17.86 2.92 5.79
CA VAL A 475 -19.28 3.01 6.12
C VAL A 475 -20.11 2.73 4.89
N ASN A 476 -21.26 2.09 5.09
CA ASN A 476 -22.29 1.91 4.09
C ASN A 476 -23.35 3.01 4.27
N ILE A 477 -23.63 3.74 3.19
CA ILE A 477 -24.60 4.82 3.12
C ILE A 477 -25.77 4.36 2.26
N THR A 478 -26.97 4.32 2.84
CA THR A 478 -28.20 3.99 2.14
C THR A 478 -29.16 5.16 2.15
N GLY A 479 -29.84 5.46 1.05
CA GLY A 479 -30.85 6.52 1.03
C GLY A 479 -32.19 6.08 0.45
N VAL A 480 -33.24 6.72 0.95
CA VAL A 480 -34.63 6.59 0.46
C VAL A 480 -35.12 7.99 0.07
N MET A 481 -35.36 8.20 -1.22
CA MET A 481 -35.57 9.54 -1.80
C MET A 481 -37.01 9.81 -2.28
N SER A 482 -37.80 8.76 -2.51
CA SER A 482 -39.21 8.82 -2.90
C SER A 482 -40.09 7.90 -2.06
N GLY A 483 -41.39 8.22 -1.97
CA GLY A 483 -42.38 7.46 -1.19
C GLY A 483 -43.15 6.40 -1.96
N ASP A 484 -43.09 6.41 -3.30
CA ASP A 484 -43.55 5.27 -4.11
C ASP A 484 -42.47 4.16 -4.05
N ASP A 485 -42.85 2.88 -4.15
CA ASP A 485 -41.97 1.69 -4.20
C ASP A 485 -41.04 1.67 -5.44
N ASP A 486 -40.69 2.86 -5.96
CA ASP A 486 -39.79 3.10 -7.08
C ASP A 486 -38.35 2.83 -6.61
N LYS A 487 -37.98 1.55 -6.73
CA LYS A 487 -36.66 1.03 -6.35
C LYS A 487 -35.51 1.83 -6.98
N ASP A 488 -35.77 2.51 -8.09
CA ASP A 488 -34.80 3.29 -8.86
C ASP A 488 -34.37 4.59 -8.15
N THR A 489 -35.05 5.02 -7.08
CA THR A 489 -34.68 6.21 -6.28
C THR A 489 -33.93 5.90 -4.98
N ASN A 490 -33.87 4.63 -4.59
CA ASN A 490 -33.07 4.20 -3.44
C ASN A 490 -31.63 3.96 -3.89
N PHE A 491 -30.67 4.37 -3.09
CA PHE A 491 -29.25 4.14 -3.41
C PHE A 491 -28.53 3.51 -2.23
N THR A 492 -27.42 2.85 -2.55
CA THR A 492 -26.44 2.34 -1.60
C THR A 492 -25.06 2.73 -2.09
N SER A 493 -24.20 3.21 -1.20
CA SER A 493 -22.83 3.65 -1.51
C SER A 493 -21.91 3.35 -0.34
N THR A 494 -20.69 2.92 -0.61
CA THR A 494 -19.67 2.68 0.42
C THR A 494 -18.65 3.82 0.41
N LEU A 495 -18.32 4.35 1.59
CA LEU A 495 -17.37 5.46 1.75
C LEU A 495 -16.29 5.12 2.77
N TYR A 496 -15.06 5.54 2.51
CA TYR A 496 -13.97 5.54 3.48
C TYR A 496 -13.96 6.84 4.28
N GLN A 497 -13.79 6.73 5.61
CA GLN A 497 -13.69 7.85 6.56
C GLN A 497 -12.27 8.09 7.08
N THR A 498 -11.27 7.64 6.33
CA THR A 498 -9.82 7.65 6.63
C THR A 498 -9.11 8.93 6.19
N ASN A 499 -9.88 9.94 5.75
CA ASN A 499 -9.37 11.23 5.32
C ASN A 499 -8.69 12.00 6.46
N ASP A 500 -7.50 12.54 6.21
CA ASP A 500 -6.72 13.29 7.20
C ASP A 500 -7.44 14.58 7.61
N PHE A 501 -8.02 15.30 6.65
CA PHE A 501 -8.72 16.57 6.83
C PHE A 501 -10.20 16.47 6.42
N ASP A 502 -11.02 17.44 6.84
CA ASP A 502 -12.45 17.50 6.49
C ASP A 502 -12.70 17.39 4.98
N LYS A 503 -13.62 16.49 4.60
CA LYS A 503 -14.10 16.33 3.23
C LYS A 503 -15.63 16.20 3.17
N TYR A 504 -16.15 16.19 1.94
CA TYR A 504 -17.49 15.72 1.67
C TYR A 504 -17.50 14.79 0.46
N ASP A 505 -18.43 13.86 0.44
CA ASP A 505 -18.65 12.92 -0.67
C ASP A 505 -20.11 13.10 -1.16
N GLN A 506 -20.33 13.16 -2.48
CA GLN A 506 -21.71 13.14 -3.01
C GLN A 506 -22.21 11.72 -3.08
N ILE A 507 -23.26 11.45 -2.33
CA ILE A 507 -23.85 10.11 -2.19
C ILE A 507 -25.05 9.90 -3.10
N TYR A 508 -25.67 10.98 -3.58
CA TYR A 508 -26.82 10.90 -4.47
C TYR A 508 -26.95 12.16 -5.34
N PHE A 509 -27.37 11.95 -6.59
CA PHE A 509 -27.83 13.01 -7.48
C PHE A 509 -29.07 12.53 -8.22
N GLY A 510 -30.21 13.19 -8.03
CA GLY A 510 -31.47 12.73 -8.61
C GLY A 510 -32.68 13.38 -7.99
N TYR A 511 -33.86 12.88 -8.36
CA TYR A 511 -35.13 13.42 -7.90
C TYR A 511 -35.40 13.02 -6.43
N ILE A 512 -35.79 13.99 -5.60
CA ILE A 512 -36.18 13.79 -4.21
C ILE A 512 -37.57 14.37 -4.00
N ASP A 513 -38.44 13.61 -3.33
CA ASP A 513 -39.76 14.09 -2.95
C ASP A 513 -39.74 15.01 -1.73
N LYS A 514 -40.63 16.01 -1.73
CA LYS A 514 -40.82 16.90 -0.59
C LYS A 514 -41.22 16.15 0.67
N SER A 515 -40.72 16.61 1.81
CA SER A 515 -41.08 16.09 3.12
C SER A 515 -42.57 16.35 3.40
N SER A 516 -43.29 15.31 3.81
CA SER A 516 -44.73 15.31 4.07
C SER A 516 -45.06 14.43 5.28
N SER A 517 -46.33 14.44 5.71
CA SER A 517 -46.78 13.55 6.79
C SER A 517 -46.76 12.07 6.42
N SER A 518 -46.71 11.73 5.13
CA SER A 518 -46.71 10.35 4.63
C SER A 518 -45.33 9.84 4.21
N PHE A 519 -44.40 10.75 3.91
CA PHE A 519 -43.06 10.39 3.44
C PHE A 519 -42.05 11.48 3.85
N THR A 520 -40.89 11.06 4.33
CA THR A 520 -39.75 11.92 4.59
C THR A 520 -38.51 11.24 4.02
N PRO A 521 -37.75 11.92 3.13
CA PRO A 521 -36.50 11.38 2.62
C PRO A 521 -35.57 11.02 3.77
N SER A 522 -34.70 10.04 3.57
CA SER A 522 -33.73 9.66 4.60
C SER A 522 -32.41 9.21 4.00
N VAL A 523 -31.33 9.48 4.73
CA VAL A 523 -29.99 8.96 4.48
C VAL A 523 -29.54 8.25 5.74
N THR A 524 -29.05 7.03 5.64
CA THR A 524 -28.59 6.24 6.79
C THR A 524 -27.13 5.85 6.60
N LEU A 525 -26.30 6.18 7.58
CA LEU A 525 -24.90 5.75 7.70
C LEU A 525 -24.82 4.55 8.65
N ARG A 526 -24.16 3.47 8.22
CA ARG A 526 -23.84 2.26 9.01
C ARG A 526 -22.36 1.90 8.86
N PRO A 527 -21.70 1.28 9.84
CA PRO A 527 -20.40 0.65 9.60
C PRO A 527 -20.54 -0.51 8.60
N LEU A 528 -19.49 -0.81 7.84
CA LEU A 528 -19.45 -2.02 6.99
C LEU A 528 -18.84 -3.18 7.79
N ALA A 529 -19.38 -4.41 7.72
CA ALA A 529 -18.76 -5.57 8.41
C ALA A 529 -17.48 -6.06 7.72
N GLY A 530 -16.68 -6.88 8.43
CA GLY A 530 -15.54 -7.60 7.86
C GLY A 530 -14.40 -6.68 7.39
N GLN A 531 -14.06 -5.69 8.20
CA GLN A 531 -12.94 -4.79 7.94
C GLN A 531 -11.75 -5.17 8.80
N ASP A 532 -10.54 -5.14 8.23
CA ASP A 532 -9.29 -5.56 8.89
C ASP A 532 -8.73 -4.50 9.84
N VAL A 533 -9.53 -4.12 10.84
CA VAL A 533 -9.14 -3.23 11.93
C VAL A 533 -9.53 -3.82 13.28
N ASP A 534 -8.61 -3.83 14.24
CA ASP A 534 -8.88 -4.31 15.61
C ASP A 534 -9.97 -3.49 16.32
N THR A 535 -9.94 -2.17 16.06
CA THR A 535 -10.93 -1.19 16.52
C THR A 535 -11.35 -0.33 15.33
N LEU A 536 -12.64 -0.31 15.03
CA LEU A 536 -13.23 0.56 14.02
C LEU A 536 -13.84 1.81 14.67
N THR A 537 -13.35 2.97 14.30
CA THR A 537 -13.92 4.28 14.61
C THR A 537 -14.73 4.78 13.41
N ILE A 538 -16.00 5.10 13.63
CA ILE A 538 -16.87 5.73 12.63
C ILE A 538 -17.38 7.08 13.12
N VAL A 539 -17.62 8.00 12.20
CA VAL A 539 -18.11 9.35 12.52
C VAL A 539 -19.32 9.74 11.68
N ALA A 540 -20.13 10.65 12.21
CA ALA A 540 -21.28 11.23 11.51
C ALA A 540 -21.40 12.71 11.87
N GLN A 541 -21.31 13.60 10.88
CA GLN A 541 -21.44 15.05 11.08
C GLN A 541 -22.75 15.60 10.52
N ARG A 542 -22.89 15.67 9.19
CA ARG A 542 -24.10 16.20 8.53
C ARG A 542 -24.24 15.75 7.08
N VAL A 543 -25.46 15.91 6.56
CA VAL A 543 -25.80 15.73 5.14
C VAL A 543 -26.41 17.04 4.60
N GLU A 544 -25.95 17.49 3.43
CA GLU A 544 -26.44 18.67 2.70
C GLU A 544 -27.28 18.23 1.51
N PHE A 545 -28.41 18.89 1.30
CA PHE A 545 -29.28 18.72 0.14
C PHE A 545 -29.32 20.04 -0.63
N THR A 546 -28.76 20.05 -1.84
CA THR A 546 -28.73 21.21 -2.71
C THR A 546 -29.71 21.00 -3.86
N LEU A 547 -30.76 21.83 -3.94
CA LEU A 547 -31.68 21.80 -5.06
C LEU A 547 -30.96 22.24 -6.33
N THR A 548 -31.03 21.41 -7.37
CA THR A 548 -30.42 21.65 -8.68
C THR A 548 -31.51 22.02 -9.68
N ASN A 549 -31.40 23.22 -10.25
CA ASN A 549 -32.29 23.66 -11.33
C ASN A 549 -31.67 23.31 -12.69
N SER A 550 -32.47 22.84 -13.66
CA SER A 550 -32.02 22.69 -15.04
C SER A 550 -32.21 23.99 -15.81
N THR A 551 -31.26 24.34 -16.70
CA THR A 551 -31.41 25.46 -17.65
C THR A 551 -32.29 25.10 -18.86
N GLY A 552 -32.75 23.84 -18.95
CA GLY A 552 -33.41 23.28 -20.12
C GLY A 552 -32.41 23.05 -21.28
N GLY A 553 -32.48 21.90 -21.93
CA GLY A 553 -31.66 21.61 -23.12
C GLY A 553 -30.20 21.23 -22.88
N LEU A 554 -29.81 20.87 -21.64
CA LEU A 554 -28.56 20.19 -21.32
C LEU A 554 -28.84 18.92 -20.52
N ASN A 555 -28.12 17.86 -20.84
CA ASN A 555 -28.15 16.59 -20.11
C ASN A 555 -26.85 15.84 -20.38
N GLY A 556 -25.93 15.85 -19.42
CA GLY A 556 -24.68 15.09 -19.40
C GLY A 556 -23.56 15.51 -20.36
N LEU A 557 -23.83 16.23 -21.45
CA LEU A 557 -22.83 16.71 -22.40
C LEU A 557 -22.84 18.24 -22.55
N PHE A 558 -21.65 18.84 -22.61
CA PHE A 558 -21.48 20.26 -22.92
C PHE A 558 -20.27 20.52 -23.82
N ASP A 559 -20.51 21.18 -24.93
CA ASP A 559 -19.52 21.66 -25.91
C ASP A 559 -19.15 23.12 -25.63
N PHE A 560 -17.89 23.34 -25.24
CA PHE A 560 -17.33 24.64 -24.90
C PHE A 560 -16.27 25.06 -25.93
N ASP A 561 -16.48 26.22 -26.54
CA ASP A 561 -15.48 26.90 -27.38
C ASP A 561 -14.62 27.84 -26.51
N PRO A 562 -13.33 27.54 -26.26
CA PRO A 562 -12.46 28.37 -25.44
C PRO A 562 -12.22 29.78 -25.99
N GLU A 563 -12.46 30.00 -27.29
CA GLU A 563 -12.29 31.31 -27.93
C GLU A 563 -13.48 32.26 -27.65
N GLN A 564 -14.58 31.75 -27.07
CA GLN A 564 -15.75 32.54 -26.74
C GLN A 564 -15.70 33.10 -25.31
N ALA A 565 -15.63 34.43 -25.23
CA ALA A 565 -15.62 35.14 -23.94
C ALA A 565 -16.95 35.10 -23.17
N VAL A 566 -18.08 34.76 -23.83
CA VAL A 566 -19.41 34.74 -23.22
C VAL A 566 -20.21 33.55 -23.71
N VAL A 567 -20.73 32.74 -22.79
CA VAL A 567 -21.68 31.66 -23.08
C VAL A 567 -23.10 32.15 -22.82
N ASN A 568 -23.94 32.22 -23.87
CA ASN A 568 -25.34 32.63 -23.74
C ASN A 568 -26.24 31.41 -23.50
N ALA A 569 -26.93 31.39 -22.35
CA ALA A 569 -27.80 30.28 -21.94
C ALA A 569 -28.92 29.95 -22.94
N THR A 570 -29.42 30.96 -23.66
CA THR A 570 -30.49 30.79 -24.66
C THR A 570 -30.05 30.13 -25.96
N SER A 571 -28.73 30.08 -26.23
CA SER A 571 -28.16 29.48 -27.43
C SER A 571 -27.40 28.18 -27.17
N ILE A 572 -27.43 27.66 -25.94
CA ILE A 572 -26.75 26.41 -25.56
C ILE A 572 -27.19 25.25 -26.47
N VAL A 573 -28.48 25.20 -26.81
CA VAL A 573 -29.06 24.17 -27.69
C VAL A 573 -28.63 24.31 -29.16
N ASN A 574 -27.75 25.23 -29.53
CA ASN A 574 -27.29 25.37 -30.92
C ASN A 574 -26.19 24.37 -31.27
N SER A 575 -25.32 24.02 -30.32
CA SER A 575 -24.28 23.00 -30.53
C SER A 575 -24.94 21.63 -30.73
N PRO A 576 -24.57 20.88 -31.77
CA PRO A 576 -25.10 19.53 -31.98
C PRO A 576 -24.77 18.55 -30.85
N ILE A 577 -23.61 18.69 -30.20
CA ILE A 577 -23.23 17.92 -29.01
C ILE A 577 -24.19 18.19 -27.85
N ASN A 578 -24.52 19.46 -27.62
CA ASN A 578 -25.48 19.84 -26.58
C ASN A 578 -26.89 19.30 -26.89
N LYS A 579 -27.30 19.31 -28.17
CA LYS A 579 -28.57 18.70 -28.62
C LYS A 579 -28.59 17.19 -28.44
N LEU A 580 -27.47 16.52 -28.71
CA LEU A 580 -27.31 15.09 -28.50
C LEU A 580 -27.49 14.76 -27.03
N GLY A 581 -26.76 15.44 -26.14
CA GLY A 581 -26.95 15.27 -24.69
C GLY A 581 -28.41 15.50 -24.28
N ALA A 582 -29.02 16.60 -24.72
CA ALA A 582 -30.42 16.90 -24.45
C ALA A 582 -31.44 15.86 -24.98
N SER A 583 -31.03 14.97 -25.87
CA SER A 583 -31.87 13.87 -26.37
C SER A 583 -31.87 12.64 -25.47
N PHE A 584 -30.94 12.55 -24.51
CA PHE A 584 -30.89 11.47 -23.54
C PHE A 584 -32.06 11.57 -22.55
N ASP A 585 -32.50 10.41 -22.06
CA ASP A 585 -33.54 10.27 -21.04
C ASP A 585 -33.10 10.88 -19.70
N ARG A 586 -34.07 11.11 -18.82
CA ARG A 586 -33.82 11.69 -17.48
C ARG A 586 -32.97 10.71 -16.66
N ALA A 587 -32.04 11.26 -15.87
CA ALA A 587 -31.06 10.51 -15.07
C ALA A 587 -29.96 9.78 -15.87
N SER A 588 -29.78 10.15 -17.14
CA SER A 588 -28.63 9.72 -17.94
C SER A 588 -27.33 10.46 -17.55
N GLY A 589 -26.20 9.77 -17.57
CA GLY A 589 -24.89 10.30 -17.21
C GLY A 589 -23.78 9.88 -18.18
N VAL A 590 -22.89 10.79 -18.51
CA VAL A 590 -21.66 10.49 -19.25
C VAL A 590 -20.53 10.28 -18.25
N SER A 591 -19.95 9.09 -18.25
CA SER A 591 -18.92 8.66 -17.29
C SER A 591 -17.51 8.84 -17.87
N VAL A 592 -17.34 8.63 -19.18
CA VAL A 592 -16.02 8.66 -19.84
C VAL A 592 -16.11 9.21 -21.26
N LEU A 593 -15.08 9.99 -21.64
CA LEU A 593 -14.91 10.58 -22.96
C LEU A 593 -13.50 10.27 -23.47
N VAL A 594 -13.39 9.80 -24.71
CA VAL A 594 -12.10 9.59 -25.38
C VAL A 594 -12.18 10.14 -26.79
N THR A 595 -11.26 11.02 -27.15
CA THR A 595 -11.18 11.58 -28.51
C THR A 595 -9.96 11.04 -29.25
N ASP A 596 -10.17 10.60 -30.49
CA ASP A 596 -9.11 10.34 -31.45
C ASP A 596 -9.41 11.01 -32.78
N SER A 597 -8.46 11.85 -33.19
CA SER A 597 -8.53 12.58 -34.44
C SER A 597 -9.88 13.29 -34.57
N ASN A 598 -10.79 12.78 -35.42
CA ASN A 598 -12.08 13.38 -35.71
C ASN A 598 -13.28 12.67 -35.05
N THR A 599 -13.04 11.73 -34.13
CA THR A 599 -14.11 10.99 -33.45
C THR A 599 -13.98 11.15 -31.93
N THR A 600 -15.09 11.51 -31.26
CA THR A 600 -15.20 11.47 -29.80
C THR A 600 -16.13 10.34 -29.39
N TYR A 601 -15.59 9.36 -28.69
CA TYR A 601 -16.35 8.29 -28.06
C TYR A 601 -16.89 8.76 -26.72
N VAL A 602 -18.17 8.47 -26.48
CA VAL A 602 -18.90 8.84 -25.28
C VAL A 602 -19.43 7.55 -24.65
N GLY A 603 -19.06 7.29 -23.40
CA GLY A 603 -19.52 6.14 -22.62
C GLY A 603 -20.16 6.59 -21.31
N GLY A 604 -21.19 5.88 -20.86
CA GLY A 604 -21.84 6.14 -19.59
C GLY A 604 -23.12 5.30 -19.43
N ASN A 605 -24.03 5.80 -18.60
CA ASN A 605 -25.37 5.27 -18.40
C ASN A 605 -26.35 6.24 -19.01
N PHE A 606 -26.60 6.13 -20.30
CA PHE A 606 -27.54 6.99 -21.00
C PHE A 606 -28.35 6.17 -21.98
N THR A 607 -29.63 6.54 -22.11
CA THR A 607 -30.54 5.99 -23.10
C THR A 607 -31.17 7.12 -23.88
N SER A 608 -31.36 6.91 -25.17
CA SER A 608 -32.10 7.81 -26.04
C SER A 608 -32.91 7.00 -27.03
N LYS A 609 -33.62 7.67 -27.93
CA LYS A 609 -34.38 6.97 -28.97
C LYS A 609 -33.47 6.10 -29.88
N ASP A 610 -32.24 6.54 -30.09
CA ASP A 610 -31.37 6.01 -31.14
C ASP A 610 -30.01 5.51 -30.61
N HIS A 611 -29.69 5.71 -29.31
CA HIS A 611 -28.38 5.44 -28.70
C HIS A 611 -28.48 5.00 -27.24
N ASP A 612 -27.79 3.91 -26.87
CA ASP A 612 -27.68 3.38 -25.51
C ASP A 612 -26.20 3.18 -25.08
N ASN A 613 -25.85 3.66 -23.88
CA ASN A 613 -24.60 3.50 -23.10
C ASN A 613 -23.26 3.91 -23.75
N ILE A 614 -23.12 3.77 -25.07
CA ILE A 614 -21.94 4.15 -25.83
C ILE A 614 -22.31 4.70 -27.22
N LEU A 615 -21.72 5.82 -27.58
CA LEU A 615 -21.85 6.41 -28.92
C LEU A 615 -20.54 7.04 -29.40
N ALA A 616 -20.46 7.33 -30.70
CA ALA A 616 -19.34 8.04 -31.30
C ALA A 616 -19.85 9.28 -32.05
N ILE A 617 -19.29 10.44 -31.71
CA ILE A 617 -19.50 11.73 -32.39
C ILE A 617 -18.39 11.89 -33.43
N ILE A 618 -18.74 11.83 -34.71
CA ILE A 618 -17.84 11.96 -35.86
C ILE A 618 -17.89 13.42 -36.37
N GLU A 619 -16.87 13.85 -37.12
CA GLU A 619 -16.80 15.15 -37.77
C GLU A 619 -18.11 15.56 -38.47
N ASN A 620 -18.49 16.84 -38.31
CA ASN A 620 -19.80 17.41 -38.68
C ASN A 620 -20.99 16.95 -37.81
N ASP A 621 -20.69 16.44 -36.62
CA ASP A 621 -21.67 16.03 -35.62
C ASP A 621 -22.55 14.83 -36.06
N ASP A 622 -22.00 13.99 -36.93
CA ASP A 622 -22.59 12.71 -37.29
C ASP A 622 -22.44 11.74 -36.11
N VAL A 623 -23.56 11.29 -35.54
CA VAL A 623 -23.57 10.38 -34.38
C VAL A 623 -23.84 8.95 -34.84
N LYS A 624 -23.04 8.00 -34.35
CA LYS A 624 -23.26 6.57 -34.58
C LYS A 624 -23.13 5.76 -33.30
N GLU A 625 -23.77 4.60 -33.25
CA GLU A 625 -23.51 3.55 -32.26
C GLU A 625 -22.34 2.67 -32.71
N PRO A 626 -21.22 2.64 -31.99
CA PRO A 626 -20.10 1.75 -32.29
C PRO A 626 -20.54 0.28 -32.26
N GLY A 627 -20.42 -0.44 -33.37
CA GLY A 627 -20.70 -1.88 -33.43
C GLY A 627 -22.09 -2.31 -32.94
N GLY A 628 -23.07 -1.39 -32.94
CA GLY A 628 -24.44 -1.63 -32.46
C GLY A 628 -24.62 -1.65 -30.93
N GLY A 629 -23.84 -0.86 -30.19
CA GLY A 629 -24.07 -0.53 -28.78
C GLY A 629 -23.54 -1.54 -27.76
N LEU A 630 -23.74 -1.22 -26.48
CA LEU A 630 -23.48 -2.09 -25.33
C LEU A 630 -24.71 -2.08 -24.42
N ASN A 631 -25.10 -3.25 -23.92
CA ASN A 631 -26.35 -3.44 -23.18
C ASN A 631 -26.32 -3.02 -21.70
N GLY A 632 -25.29 -2.28 -21.29
CA GLY A 632 -25.08 -1.86 -19.91
C GLY A 632 -24.08 -0.71 -19.80
N GLU A 633 -23.95 -0.17 -18.59
CA GLU A 633 -23.21 1.06 -18.33
C GLU A 633 -21.72 0.94 -18.63
N VAL A 634 -21.14 1.96 -19.25
CA VAL A 634 -19.70 2.07 -19.51
C VAL A 634 -19.05 3.01 -18.49
N PHE A 635 -18.10 2.48 -17.70
CA PHE A 635 -17.37 3.25 -16.69
C PHE A 635 -16.03 3.77 -17.19
N ALA A 636 -15.32 2.98 -18.00
CA ALA A 636 -13.95 3.28 -18.42
C ALA A 636 -13.71 2.99 -19.90
N MET A 637 -12.87 3.82 -20.51
CA MET A 637 -12.40 3.62 -21.88
C MET A 637 -10.93 4.02 -21.98
N TYR A 638 -10.16 3.24 -22.72
CA TYR A 638 -8.80 3.60 -23.12
C TYR A 638 -8.56 3.24 -24.59
N LEU A 639 -8.14 4.22 -25.39
CA LEU A 639 -7.85 4.00 -26.80
C LEU A 639 -6.35 3.83 -27.02
N ASN A 640 -5.97 2.71 -27.64
CA ASN A 640 -4.63 2.49 -28.16
C ASN A 640 -4.69 2.25 -29.67
N ALA A 641 -4.20 3.21 -30.46
CA ALA A 641 -4.29 3.21 -31.91
C ALA A 641 -5.73 2.99 -32.41
N THR A 642 -6.09 1.79 -32.86
CA THR A 642 -7.44 1.48 -33.37
C THR A 642 -8.26 0.62 -32.41
N GLN A 643 -7.72 0.28 -31.25
CA GLN A 643 -8.34 -0.60 -30.27
C GLN A 643 -8.82 0.25 -29.10
N LEU A 644 -10.15 0.40 -28.97
CA LEU A 644 -10.78 1.05 -27.84
C LEU A 644 -11.14 -0.01 -26.80
N TYR A 645 -10.38 -0.08 -25.73
CA TYR A 645 -10.66 -0.96 -24.59
C TYR A 645 -11.73 -0.32 -23.72
N VAL A 646 -12.74 -1.09 -23.36
CA VAL A 646 -13.93 -0.62 -22.65
C VAL A 646 -14.19 -1.51 -21.45
N GLY A 647 -14.46 -0.90 -20.29
CA GLY A 647 -14.85 -1.56 -19.05
C GLY A 647 -16.16 -0.98 -18.52
N GLY A 648 -17.02 -1.82 -17.97
CA GLY A 648 -18.36 -1.42 -17.54
C GLY A 648 -19.11 -2.52 -16.77
N ASP A 649 -20.42 -2.33 -16.63
CA ASP A 649 -21.38 -3.34 -16.17
C ASP A 649 -22.29 -3.74 -17.35
N PHE A 650 -21.73 -4.52 -18.27
CA PHE A 650 -22.42 -5.00 -19.47
C PHE A 650 -22.07 -6.46 -19.73
N SER A 651 -22.93 -7.16 -20.46
CA SER A 651 -22.74 -8.57 -20.81
C SER A 651 -22.78 -8.82 -22.32
N ASN A 652 -23.21 -7.83 -23.11
CA ASN A 652 -23.34 -7.95 -24.56
C ASN A 652 -23.51 -6.60 -25.29
N THR A 653 -23.71 -6.67 -26.61
CA THR A 653 -24.20 -5.56 -27.43
C THR A 653 -25.73 -5.55 -27.51
N ASP A 654 -26.31 -4.42 -27.92
CA ASP A 654 -27.77 -4.27 -28.07
C ASP A 654 -28.29 -4.94 -29.35
N SER A 655 -27.46 -4.99 -30.39
CA SER A 655 -27.83 -5.45 -31.73
C SER A 655 -27.72 -6.97 -31.96
N GLY A 656 -27.21 -7.74 -30.99
CA GLY A 656 -27.20 -9.21 -31.00
C GLY A 656 -25.94 -9.83 -30.39
N PRO A 657 -25.99 -11.10 -29.91
CA PRO A 657 -24.97 -11.61 -29.01
C PRO A 657 -23.58 -11.75 -29.62
N VAL A 658 -22.64 -10.93 -29.15
CA VAL A 658 -21.19 -11.20 -29.21
C VAL A 658 -20.83 -11.96 -27.95
N THR A 659 -20.20 -13.13 -28.09
CA THR A 659 -19.84 -13.97 -26.94
C THR A 659 -18.59 -13.43 -26.25
N GLY A 660 -18.58 -13.38 -24.92
CA GLY A 660 -17.39 -13.07 -24.12
C GLY A 660 -17.13 -11.58 -23.86
N LEU A 661 -18.17 -10.74 -23.91
CA LEU A 661 -18.08 -9.31 -23.58
C LEU A 661 -18.39 -9.02 -22.11
N ASP A 662 -18.34 -10.01 -21.22
CA ASP A 662 -18.71 -9.83 -19.82
C ASP A 662 -17.81 -8.79 -19.15
N ASN A 663 -18.37 -7.60 -18.89
CA ASN A 663 -17.80 -6.41 -18.23
C ASN A 663 -16.60 -5.74 -18.90
N VAL A 664 -15.98 -6.39 -19.90
CA VAL A 664 -14.87 -5.84 -20.68
C VAL A 664 -15.00 -6.18 -22.15
N ALA A 665 -14.60 -5.25 -23.01
CA ALA A 665 -14.61 -5.42 -24.45
C ALA A 665 -13.50 -4.60 -25.12
N VAL A 666 -13.18 -4.94 -26.36
CA VAL A 666 -12.37 -4.08 -27.23
C VAL A 666 -13.15 -3.78 -28.50
N TYR A 667 -13.21 -2.51 -28.88
CA TYR A 667 -13.83 -2.07 -30.12
C TYR A 667 -12.75 -1.68 -31.12
N ASP A 668 -12.76 -2.33 -32.29
CA ASP A 668 -11.89 -1.96 -33.39
C ASP A 668 -12.52 -0.78 -34.16
N THR A 669 -11.89 0.38 -34.05
CA THR A 669 -12.38 1.64 -34.62
C THR A 669 -12.37 1.67 -36.14
N LYS A 670 -11.58 0.79 -36.79
CA LYS A 670 -11.52 0.67 -38.27
C LYS A 670 -12.52 -0.35 -38.80
N GLU A 671 -12.64 -1.49 -38.14
CA GLU A 671 -13.54 -2.58 -38.57
C GLU A 671 -14.99 -2.37 -38.13
N ASP A 672 -15.25 -1.42 -37.22
CA ASP A 672 -16.55 -1.12 -36.62
C ASP A 672 -17.17 -2.36 -35.95
N LYS A 673 -16.36 -3.04 -35.13
CA LYS A 673 -16.71 -4.31 -34.49
C LYS A 673 -16.19 -4.43 -33.08
N TRP A 674 -17.02 -5.04 -32.24
CA TRP A 674 -16.65 -5.49 -30.90
C TRP A 674 -15.91 -6.84 -30.96
N GLY A 675 -14.84 -6.93 -30.18
CA GLY A 675 -14.08 -8.14 -29.88
C GLY A 675 -14.07 -8.42 -28.39
N ALA A 676 -14.05 -9.71 -28.05
CA ALA A 676 -13.95 -10.16 -26.67
C ALA A 676 -12.49 -10.12 -26.17
N LEU A 677 -12.33 -9.85 -24.88
CA LEU A 677 -11.07 -10.03 -24.15
C LEU A 677 -11.15 -11.36 -23.40
N GLY A 678 -10.84 -12.45 -24.10
CA GLY A 678 -11.09 -13.81 -23.61
C GLY A 678 -12.59 -14.08 -23.51
N ALA A 679 -13.08 -14.37 -22.30
CA ALA A 679 -14.51 -14.45 -22.00
C ALA A 679 -14.96 -13.37 -20.99
N GLY A 680 -14.18 -12.31 -20.82
CA GLY A 680 -14.48 -11.23 -19.89
C GLY A 680 -14.23 -11.57 -18.42
N LEU A 681 -14.87 -10.80 -17.54
CA LEU A 681 -14.70 -10.82 -16.08
C LEU A 681 -16.06 -11.05 -15.39
N ASN A 682 -16.06 -11.59 -14.17
CA ASN A 682 -17.30 -11.96 -13.46
C ASN A 682 -17.96 -10.82 -12.65
N GLY A 683 -17.54 -9.57 -12.84
CA GLY A 683 -18.06 -8.39 -12.15
C GLY A 683 -17.64 -7.09 -12.86
N PRO A 684 -18.22 -5.95 -12.46
CA PRO A 684 -18.09 -4.68 -13.17
C PRO A 684 -16.67 -4.13 -13.12
N VAL A 685 -16.27 -3.43 -14.19
CA VAL A 685 -14.94 -2.82 -14.32
C VAL A 685 -15.00 -1.31 -14.25
N MET A 686 -14.33 -0.73 -13.27
CA MET A 686 -14.35 0.70 -12.98
C MET A 686 -13.24 1.50 -13.66
N HIS A 687 -12.08 0.86 -13.93
CA HIS A 687 -10.93 1.51 -14.57
C HIS A 687 -10.29 0.62 -15.62
N ALA A 688 -9.83 1.25 -16.71
CA ALA A 688 -8.97 0.66 -17.73
C ALA A 688 -7.72 1.53 -17.87
N VAL A 689 -6.60 1.05 -17.31
CA VAL A 689 -5.36 1.82 -17.14
C VAL A 689 -4.26 1.20 -18.00
N PRO A 690 -3.58 1.97 -18.86
CA PRO A 690 -2.48 1.43 -19.64
C PRO A 690 -1.25 1.20 -18.75
N LEU A 691 -0.48 0.17 -19.05
CA LEU A 691 0.68 -0.25 -18.28
C LEU A 691 1.78 -0.70 -19.24
N MET A 692 3.04 -0.35 -18.97
CA MET A 692 4.17 -0.79 -19.77
C MET A 692 4.79 -2.02 -19.12
N LEU A 693 4.79 -3.17 -19.81
CA LEU A 693 5.38 -4.41 -19.32
C LEU A 693 6.31 -5.05 -20.36
N ASN A 694 7.43 -5.60 -19.90
CA ASN A 694 8.33 -6.36 -20.75
C ASN A 694 7.83 -7.82 -20.91
N ILE A 695 7.04 -8.07 -21.94
CA ILE A 695 6.46 -9.41 -22.22
C ILE A 695 7.17 -10.12 -23.39
N THR A 696 7.70 -9.37 -24.36
CA THR A 696 8.30 -9.92 -25.58
C THR A 696 9.63 -9.24 -25.88
N ALA A 697 10.73 -10.00 -25.82
CA ALA A 697 12.04 -9.64 -26.36
C ALA A 697 12.65 -8.31 -25.87
N ASP A 698 12.68 -8.10 -24.55
CA ASP A 698 13.35 -6.97 -23.87
C ASP A 698 12.81 -5.58 -24.22
N THR A 699 11.69 -5.49 -24.93
CA THR A 699 11.00 -4.24 -25.23
C THR A 699 9.70 -4.18 -24.44
N PRO A 700 9.54 -3.19 -23.53
CA PRO A 700 8.26 -2.93 -22.89
C PRO A 700 7.17 -2.71 -23.93
N GLU A 701 6.06 -3.44 -23.82
CA GLU A 701 4.86 -3.25 -24.61
C GLU A 701 3.72 -2.71 -23.74
N LEU A 702 2.77 -2.03 -24.37
CA LEU A 702 1.60 -1.49 -23.70
C LEU A 702 0.56 -2.61 -23.51
N VAL A 703 0.23 -2.88 -22.25
CA VAL A 703 -0.84 -3.77 -21.81
C VAL A 703 -1.92 -2.94 -21.10
N ILE A 704 -3.10 -3.52 -20.89
CA ILE A 704 -4.22 -2.83 -20.23
C ILE A 704 -4.54 -3.52 -18.91
N ALA A 705 -4.38 -2.79 -17.81
CA ALA A 705 -4.83 -3.21 -16.49
C ALA A 705 -6.29 -2.80 -16.29
N PHE A 706 -7.12 -3.74 -15.88
CA PHE A 706 -8.51 -3.51 -15.52
C PHE A 706 -8.68 -3.65 -14.01
N THR A 707 -9.34 -2.67 -13.40
CA THR A 707 -9.64 -2.62 -11.97
C THR A 707 -11.15 -2.53 -11.75
N GLY A 708 -11.72 -3.33 -10.86
CA GLY A 708 -13.16 -3.32 -10.58
C GLY A 708 -13.60 -4.26 -9.47
N GLU A 709 -14.90 -4.53 -9.38
CA GLU A 709 -15.51 -5.40 -8.37
C GLU A 709 -15.71 -6.83 -8.90
N PHE A 710 -14.62 -7.45 -9.35
CA PHE A 710 -14.62 -8.83 -9.86
C PHE A 710 -13.65 -9.72 -9.09
N SER A 711 -13.91 -11.02 -9.07
CA SER A 711 -13.12 -12.02 -8.34
C SER A 711 -12.51 -13.09 -9.25
N SER A 712 -12.83 -13.07 -10.54
CA SER A 712 -12.33 -14.05 -11.51
C SER A 712 -12.27 -13.50 -12.92
N CYS A 713 -11.20 -13.87 -13.63
CA CYS A 713 -11.19 -13.90 -15.09
C CYS A 713 -11.96 -15.14 -15.55
N ASN A 714 -12.89 -14.99 -16.49
CA ASN A 714 -13.72 -16.10 -16.97
C ASN A 714 -12.89 -17.09 -17.80
N SER A 715 -13.25 -18.38 -17.74
CA SER A 715 -12.63 -19.42 -18.57
C SER A 715 -12.93 -19.19 -20.05
N PHE A 716 -11.93 -19.34 -20.91
CA PHE A 716 -12.09 -19.18 -22.36
C PHE A 716 -11.12 -20.07 -23.14
N ASP A 717 -11.51 -20.47 -24.35
CA ASP A 717 -10.77 -21.44 -25.17
C ASP A 717 -10.39 -22.71 -24.40
N ASN A 718 -9.09 -22.93 -24.17
CA ASN A 718 -8.54 -24.06 -23.39
C ASN A 718 -7.97 -23.60 -22.03
N HIS A 719 -8.35 -22.41 -21.56
CA HIS A 719 -7.88 -21.85 -20.30
C HIS A 719 -8.98 -21.84 -19.25
N ASP A 720 -8.66 -22.37 -18.08
CA ASP A 720 -9.55 -22.35 -16.91
C ASP A 720 -9.76 -20.92 -16.38
N ALA A 721 -10.81 -20.75 -15.57
CA ALA A 721 -11.06 -19.49 -14.87
C ALA A 721 -9.96 -19.23 -13.83
N ILE A 722 -9.55 -17.97 -13.71
CA ILE A 722 -8.43 -17.55 -12.84
C ILE A 722 -8.97 -16.65 -11.75
N SER A 723 -8.72 -17.02 -10.50
CA SER A 723 -9.05 -16.18 -9.33
C SER A 723 -8.15 -14.95 -9.30
N VAL A 724 -8.75 -13.79 -9.10
CA VAL A 724 -8.08 -12.48 -8.98
C VAL A 724 -8.82 -11.64 -7.94
N ASP A 725 -8.20 -10.60 -7.40
CA ASP A 725 -8.83 -9.67 -6.47
C ASP A 725 -9.08 -8.30 -7.12
N GLY A 726 -10.09 -8.24 -8.00
CA GLY A 726 -10.49 -6.99 -8.66
C GLY A 726 -9.47 -6.41 -9.63
N PHE A 727 -8.41 -7.15 -9.99
CA PHE A 727 -7.34 -6.68 -10.86
C PHE A 727 -6.87 -7.74 -11.86
N ALA A 728 -6.94 -7.41 -13.15
CA ALA A 728 -6.54 -8.28 -14.25
C ALA A 728 -5.81 -7.49 -15.32
N ILE A 729 -4.82 -8.09 -15.99
CA ILE A 729 -4.02 -7.40 -17.03
C ILE A 729 -4.19 -8.12 -18.36
N TRP A 730 -4.69 -7.42 -19.38
CA TRP A 730 -4.83 -7.96 -20.73
C TRP A 730 -3.59 -7.70 -21.57
N VAL A 731 -3.04 -8.76 -22.15
CA VAL A 731 -1.86 -8.72 -23.02
C VAL A 731 -2.29 -8.96 -24.47
N ALA A 732 -2.48 -7.86 -25.22
CA ALA A 732 -3.02 -7.91 -26.58
C ALA A 732 -2.16 -8.75 -27.55
N SER A 733 -0.82 -8.70 -27.42
CA SER A 733 0.12 -9.47 -28.25
C SER A 733 -0.03 -10.99 -28.09
N ARG A 734 -0.59 -11.44 -26.97
CA ARG A 734 -0.84 -12.84 -26.63
C ARG A 734 -2.31 -13.23 -26.71
N GLY A 735 -3.23 -12.26 -26.80
CA GLY A 735 -4.66 -12.49 -26.75
C GLY A 735 -5.10 -13.18 -25.46
N ASN A 736 -4.48 -12.84 -24.33
CA ASN A 736 -4.69 -13.52 -23.05
C ASN A 736 -4.44 -12.60 -21.84
N TRP A 737 -4.94 -13.01 -20.68
CA TRP A 737 -4.66 -12.38 -19.38
C TRP A 737 -3.24 -12.71 -18.93
N LEU A 738 -2.49 -11.74 -18.40
CA LEU A 738 -1.15 -11.93 -17.86
C LEU A 738 -1.10 -13.08 -16.84
N GLN A 739 -2.13 -13.15 -16.00
CA GLN A 739 -2.32 -14.18 -14.97
C GLN A 739 -2.44 -15.61 -15.53
N ASN A 740 -2.64 -15.77 -16.84
CA ASN A 740 -2.78 -17.04 -17.53
C ASN A 740 -1.55 -17.42 -18.37
N ILE A 741 -0.69 -16.45 -18.68
CA ILE A 741 0.42 -16.65 -19.62
C ILE A 741 1.59 -17.26 -18.86
N ASP A 742 2.07 -18.40 -19.35
CA ASP A 742 3.27 -19.04 -18.81
C ASP A 742 4.53 -18.26 -19.17
N GLY A 743 5.40 -18.03 -18.18
CA GLY A 743 6.68 -17.35 -18.37
C GLY A 743 7.08 -16.50 -17.16
N ASN A 744 8.31 -16.00 -17.21
CA ASN A 744 8.89 -15.17 -16.15
C ASN A 744 8.39 -13.72 -16.27
N TYR A 745 7.15 -13.48 -15.85
CA TYR A 745 6.55 -12.14 -15.81
C TYR A 745 6.37 -11.66 -14.38
N PRO A 746 6.33 -10.34 -14.15
CA PRO A 746 6.04 -9.78 -12.83
C PRO A 746 4.66 -10.21 -12.30
N ALA A 747 4.54 -10.36 -10.98
CA ALA A 747 3.25 -10.50 -10.32
C ALA A 747 2.76 -9.15 -9.81
N PHE A 748 1.44 -9.01 -9.80
CA PHE A 748 0.72 -7.82 -9.37
C PHE A 748 -0.47 -8.22 -8.54
N ASP A 749 -0.68 -7.50 -7.44
CA ASP A 749 -1.87 -7.60 -6.60
C ASP A 749 -2.27 -6.20 -6.15
N GLY A 750 -3.51 -5.78 -6.34
CA GLY A 750 -3.91 -4.40 -6.03
C GLY A 750 -4.92 -3.76 -6.97
N SER A 751 -4.77 -2.47 -7.20
CA SER A 751 -5.58 -1.68 -8.12
C SER A 751 -4.78 -0.56 -8.75
N LEU A 752 -5.04 -0.26 -10.02
CA LEU A 752 -4.60 0.96 -10.69
C LEU A 752 -5.81 1.80 -11.11
N THR A 753 -5.74 3.10 -10.88
CA THR A 753 -6.82 4.08 -11.10
C THR A 753 -6.51 5.08 -12.22
N ALA A 754 -5.23 5.46 -12.39
CA ALA A 754 -4.78 6.36 -13.44
C ALA A 754 -3.31 6.10 -13.83
N ALA A 755 -2.90 6.59 -15.01
CA ALA A 755 -1.51 6.53 -15.48
C ALA A 755 -1.16 7.72 -16.38
N VAL A 756 0.12 8.08 -16.41
CA VAL A 756 0.73 9.00 -17.38
C VAL A 756 2.01 8.34 -17.89
N LEU A 757 2.04 8.00 -19.19
CA LEU A 757 3.12 7.17 -19.76
C LEU A 757 4.30 7.95 -20.36
N ASP A 758 4.15 9.25 -20.60
CA ASP A 758 5.10 10.06 -21.37
C ASP A 758 5.68 11.21 -20.52
N ILE A 759 6.38 10.85 -19.44
CA ILE A 759 7.04 11.83 -18.57
C ILE A 759 8.55 11.78 -18.83
N PRO A 760 9.25 12.93 -18.95
CA PRO A 760 10.69 12.97 -19.18
C PRO A 760 11.47 12.56 -17.92
N MET A 761 11.47 11.27 -17.58
CA MET A 761 12.14 10.64 -16.43
C MET A 761 12.74 9.29 -16.83
N ASP A 762 13.62 8.74 -15.99
CA ASP A 762 14.26 7.44 -16.23
C ASP A 762 13.25 6.26 -16.28
N SER A 763 12.14 6.32 -15.51
CA SER A 763 11.07 5.31 -15.57
C SER A 763 10.10 5.50 -16.73
N GLY A 764 10.08 6.68 -17.37
CA GLY A 764 9.16 7.07 -18.44
C GLY A 764 7.70 7.28 -18.02
N SER A 765 7.20 6.56 -17.00
CA SER A 765 5.77 6.52 -16.64
C SER A 765 5.53 6.64 -15.13
N LEU A 766 4.36 7.21 -14.79
CA LEU A 766 3.80 7.26 -13.43
C LEU A 766 2.41 6.64 -13.41
N TYR A 767 2.09 5.98 -12.32
CA TYR A 767 0.84 5.26 -12.10
C TYR A 767 0.23 5.68 -10.78
N ALA A 768 -1.08 5.56 -10.63
CA ALA A 768 -1.77 5.80 -9.38
C ALA A 768 -2.59 4.58 -8.99
N GLY A 769 -2.62 4.28 -7.69
CA GLY A 769 -3.42 3.21 -7.13
C GLY A 769 -2.79 2.59 -5.88
N ALA A 770 -3.27 1.44 -5.48
CA ALA A 770 -2.75 0.66 -4.35
C ALA A 770 -2.27 -0.68 -4.89
N LEU A 771 -0.98 -0.80 -5.18
CA LEU A 771 -0.40 -1.95 -5.89
C LEU A 771 0.76 -2.54 -5.10
N SER A 772 0.71 -3.85 -4.88
CA SER A 772 1.86 -4.68 -4.53
C SER A 772 2.35 -5.40 -5.80
N SER A 773 3.66 -5.56 -5.92
CA SER A 773 4.25 -6.17 -7.12
C SER A 773 5.55 -6.91 -6.82
N ALA A 774 5.86 -7.88 -7.67
CA ALA A 774 7.10 -8.63 -7.59
C ALA A 774 7.73 -8.86 -8.96
N GLN A 775 9.06 -8.91 -9.03
CA GLN A 775 9.86 -9.16 -10.23
C GLN A 775 9.44 -10.44 -10.96
N LEU A 776 9.12 -11.49 -10.20
CA LEU A 776 8.66 -12.77 -10.74
C LEU A 776 7.36 -13.21 -10.06
N GLY A 777 6.30 -13.40 -10.85
CA GLY A 777 5.08 -14.05 -10.41
C GLY A 777 5.24 -15.56 -10.39
N THR A 778 5.21 -16.16 -9.21
CA THR A 778 5.26 -17.61 -9.06
C THR A 778 4.78 -18.00 -7.68
N ASN A 779 3.97 -19.06 -7.61
CA ASN A 779 3.32 -19.47 -6.38
C ASN A 779 4.22 -20.46 -5.62
N GLY A 780 4.78 -20.01 -4.51
CA GLY A 780 5.48 -20.81 -3.50
C GLY A 780 6.80 -21.44 -3.91
N ALA A 781 7.20 -21.46 -5.18
CA ALA A 781 8.49 -22.04 -5.59
C ALA A 781 9.12 -21.30 -6.77
N ALA A 782 10.36 -20.85 -6.61
CA ALA A 782 11.17 -20.21 -7.65
C ALA A 782 12.53 -20.90 -7.81
N THR A 783 13.13 -20.81 -8.99
CA THR A 783 14.53 -21.16 -9.22
C THR A 783 15.41 -19.91 -9.06
N LEU A 784 16.67 -20.12 -8.71
CA LEU A 784 17.68 -19.05 -8.61
C LEU A 784 18.96 -19.48 -9.33
N SER A 785 19.55 -18.58 -10.11
CA SER A 785 20.85 -18.78 -10.78
C SER A 785 21.65 -17.46 -10.83
N ASP A 786 22.82 -17.50 -11.47
CA ASP A 786 23.61 -16.28 -11.77
C ASP A 786 22.84 -15.30 -12.68
N ASP A 787 21.85 -15.79 -13.44
CA ASP A 787 20.99 -14.97 -14.31
C ASP A 787 19.76 -14.39 -13.56
N GLY A 788 19.60 -14.71 -12.27
CA GLY A 788 18.51 -14.22 -11.41
C GLY A 788 17.41 -15.24 -11.11
N LEU A 789 16.19 -14.75 -10.88
CA LEU A 789 15.01 -15.56 -10.53
C LEU A 789 14.38 -16.21 -11.77
N GLY A 790 13.90 -17.44 -11.63
CA GLY A 790 13.13 -18.15 -12.66
C GLY A 790 12.02 -19.03 -12.06
N GLN A 791 11.21 -19.64 -12.92
CA GLN A 791 10.12 -20.52 -12.51
C GLN A 791 10.49 -22.01 -12.61
N PHE A 792 9.89 -22.83 -11.75
CA PHE A 792 9.75 -24.26 -12.04
C PHE A 792 8.64 -24.46 -13.09
N PRO A 793 8.70 -25.51 -13.93
CA PRO A 793 7.64 -25.86 -14.87
C PRO A 793 6.43 -26.48 -14.14
N LEU A 794 5.81 -25.71 -13.26
CA LEU A 794 4.73 -26.13 -12.36
C LEU A 794 3.75 -24.98 -12.14
N LYS A 795 2.44 -25.28 -12.20
CA LYS A 795 1.37 -24.32 -11.85
C LYS A 795 0.83 -24.64 -10.46
N ILE A 796 1.41 -24.06 -9.42
CA ILE A 796 0.85 -24.14 -8.07
C ILE A 796 -0.31 -23.17 -7.98
N ARG A 797 -1.47 -23.62 -7.49
CA ARG A 797 -2.63 -22.77 -7.25
C ARG A 797 -2.50 -22.15 -5.85
N ALA A 798 -2.81 -20.87 -5.72
CA ALA A 798 -2.90 -20.19 -4.42
C ALA A 798 -3.92 -20.91 -3.53
N ALA A 799 -3.58 -21.09 -2.25
CA ALA A 799 -4.47 -21.76 -1.29
C ALA A 799 -5.68 -20.86 -1.00
N THR A 800 -6.89 -21.34 -1.26
CA THR A 800 -8.11 -20.59 -0.93
C THR A 800 -8.30 -20.62 0.59
N PRO A 801 -8.36 -19.48 1.30
CA PRO A 801 -8.59 -19.49 2.74
C PRO A 801 -9.98 -20.09 3.03
N SER A 802 -10.02 -21.22 3.73
CA SER A 802 -11.29 -21.80 4.18
C SER A 802 -11.89 -20.92 5.27
N SER A 803 -13.12 -20.46 5.06
CA SER A 803 -13.89 -19.50 5.88
C SER A 803 -14.29 -19.96 7.29
N ASN A 804 -13.57 -20.88 7.94
CA ASN A 804 -13.97 -21.47 9.21
C ASN A 804 -12.80 -21.79 10.17
N SER A 805 -11.95 -20.81 10.49
CA SER A 805 -11.16 -20.90 11.72
C SER A 805 -11.07 -19.55 12.42
N SER A 806 -11.90 -19.38 13.44
CA SER A 806 -11.79 -18.32 14.43
C SER A 806 -10.36 -18.21 14.96
N ALA A 807 -9.76 -17.04 14.78
CA ALA A 807 -8.56 -16.62 15.49
C ALA A 807 -8.82 -16.76 16.99
N LEU A 808 -8.09 -17.66 17.65
CA LEU A 808 -7.76 -17.71 19.09
C LEU A 808 -7.06 -19.05 19.34
N SER A 809 -5.79 -19.15 18.89
CA SER A 809 -4.88 -20.23 19.31
C SER A 809 -3.74 -19.61 20.11
N ARG A 810 -3.47 -20.17 21.29
CA ARG A 810 -2.40 -19.72 22.19
C ARG A 810 -1.06 -19.68 21.44
N ARG A 811 -0.29 -18.60 21.69
CA ARG A 811 1.12 -18.49 21.33
C ARG A 811 1.89 -19.68 21.87
N ASP A 812 2.22 -20.62 21.00
CA ASP A 812 3.28 -21.60 21.19
C ASP A 812 4.20 -21.46 19.97
N VAL A 813 5.46 -21.12 20.22
CA VAL A 813 6.30 -20.34 19.29
C VAL A 813 7.16 -21.22 18.36
N THR A 814 6.98 -22.54 18.34
CA THR A 814 7.99 -23.41 17.70
C THR A 814 7.48 -24.63 16.93
N SER A 815 6.18 -24.75 16.64
CA SER A 815 5.64 -25.91 15.92
C SER A 815 4.71 -25.51 14.76
N PHE A 816 5.09 -25.95 13.55
CA PHE A 816 4.29 -26.00 12.33
C PHE A 816 2.79 -26.17 12.63
N ASN A 817 2.07 -25.06 12.53
CA ASN A 817 0.65 -24.97 12.84
C ASN A 817 -0.16 -25.69 11.74
N LYS A 818 -1.38 -26.13 12.05
CA LYS A 818 -2.34 -26.69 11.07
C LYS A 818 -2.73 -25.71 9.94
N ASN A 819 -2.25 -24.48 10.01
CA ASN A 819 -2.48 -23.40 9.06
C ASN A 819 -1.25 -23.09 8.17
N THR A 820 -0.25 -23.97 8.12
CA THR A 820 0.92 -23.74 7.23
C THR A 820 0.49 -23.98 5.78
N THR A 821 0.54 -22.94 4.94
CA THR A 821 0.20 -23.01 3.50
C THR A 821 1.45 -22.87 2.62
N GLY A 822 1.34 -23.20 1.33
CA GLY A 822 2.42 -23.03 0.36
C GLY A 822 3.40 -24.21 0.31
N VAL A 823 4.54 -24.00 -0.35
CA VAL A 823 5.62 -25.00 -0.44
C VAL A 823 6.59 -24.76 0.72
N VAL A 824 6.81 -25.78 1.54
CA VAL A 824 7.59 -25.64 2.78
C VAL A 824 9.03 -26.13 2.60
N THR A 825 9.24 -27.16 1.79
CA THR A 825 10.56 -27.78 1.60
C THR A 825 10.69 -28.41 0.22
N GLY A 826 11.93 -28.64 -0.22
CA GLY A 826 12.23 -29.31 -1.47
C GLY A 826 13.59 -30.01 -1.46
N ILE A 827 13.77 -30.96 -2.37
CA ILE A 827 15.04 -31.67 -2.58
C ILE A 827 15.20 -32.06 -4.05
N PHE A 828 16.43 -32.05 -4.55
CA PHE A 828 16.78 -32.61 -5.86
C PHE A 828 17.30 -34.05 -5.69
N TYR A 829 16.82 -34.96 -6.53
CA TYR A 829 17.27 -36.35 -6.63
C TYR A 829 17.86 -36.60 -8.02
N ASP A 830 19.16 -36.86 -8.10
CA ASP A 830 19.90 -37.04 -9.35
C ASP A 830 20.72 -38.35 -9.45
N GLU A 831 20.30 -39.40 -8.72
CA GLU A 831 20.95 -40.72 -8.75
C GLU A 831 20.36 -41.63 -9.85
N ASN A 832 21.14 -42.62 -10.32
CA ASN A 832 20.72 -43.69 -11.24
C ASN A 832 20.04 -43.21 -12.55
N ASP A 833 20.55 -42.14 -13.16
CA ASP A 833 20.02 -41.48 -14.36
C ASP A 833 18.65 -40.78 -14.16
N TYR A 834 18.11 -40.75 -12.95
CA TYR A 834 16.92 -39.96 -12.62
C TYR A 834 17.29 -38.50 -12.36
N ASN A 835 16.35 -37.59 -12.64
CA ASN A 835 16.51 -36.17 -12.38
C ASN A 835 15.17 -35.60 -11.88
N ILE A 836 14.89 -35.79 -10.59
CA ILE A 836 13.60 -35.48 -9.98
C ILE A 836 13.76 -34.29 -9.03
N THR A 837 12.95 -33.26 -9.20
CA THR A 837 12.75 -32.19 -8.20
C THR A 837 11.53 -32.53 -7.37
N ILE A 838 11.68 -32.57 -6.06
CA ILE A 838 10.61 -32.91 -5.13
C ILE A 838 10.27 -31.65 -4.35
N LEU A 839 9.03 -31.18 -4.41
CA LEU A 839 8.53 -30.05 -3.63
C LEU A 839 7.41 -30.52 -2.72
N ALA A 840 7.41 -30.13 -1.45
CA ALA A 840 6.43 -30.57 -0.46
C ALA A 840 6.00 -29.44 0.49
N GLY A 841 4.75 -29.51 0.94
CA GLY A 841 4.09 -28.45 1.70
C GLY A 841 2.60 -28.72 1.88
N HIS A 842 1.81 -27.66 1.82
CA HIS A 842 0.35 -27.68 1.75
C HIS A 842 -0.13 -26.79 0.60
N PHE A 843 -0.27 -27.40 -0.58
CA PHE A 843 -0.61 -26.70 -1.81
C PHE A 843 -1.31 -27.66 -2.77
N THR A 844 -1.93 -27.11 -3.82
CA THR A 844 -2.50 -27.90 -4.92
C THR A 844 -1.89 -27.47 -6.24
N THR A 845 -1.58 -28.43 -7.10
CA THR A 845 -1.10 -28.24 -8.47
C THR A 845 -1.76 -29.26 -9.40
N GLU A 846 -1.41 -29.25 -10.68
CA GLU A 846 -1.93 -30.16 -11.69
C GLU A 846 -0.82 -31.02 -12.26
N SER A 847 -1.10 -32.31 -12.42
CA SER A 847 -0.23 -33.22 -13.14
C SER A 847 -0.20 -32.87 -14.62
N THR A 848 0.79 -33.38 -15.35
CA THR A 848 0.85 -33.24 -16.82
C THR A 848 -0.36 -33.87 -17.54
N LYS A 849 -1.17 -34.69 -16.83
CA LYS A 849 -2.42 -35.29 -17.34
C LYS A 849 -3.68 -34.50 -16.96
N GLY A 850 -3.54 -33.41 -16.20
CA GLY A 850 -4.65 -32.59 -15.69
C GLY A 850 -5.26 -33.08 -14.38
N ASP A 851 -4.68 -34.09 -13.73
CA ASP A 851 -5.15 -34.58 -12.43
C ASP A 851 -4.66 -33.66 -11.30
N LYS A 852 -5.49 -33.41 -10.28
CA LYS A 852 -5.08 -32.63 -9.11
C LYS A 852 -4.00 -33.38 -8.32
N VAL A 853 -2.88 -32.71 -8.07
CA VAL A 853 -1.78 -33.17 -7.21
C VAL A 853 -1.75 -32.28 -5.98
N GLN A 854 -1.64 -32.88 -4.80
CA GLN A 854 -1.73 -32.16 -3.53
C GLN A 854 -0.54 -32.45 -2.64
N ASN A 855 -0.10 -31.41 -1.94
CA ASN A 855 0.86 -31.40 -0.83
C ASN A 855 2.30 -31.82 -1.19
N ILE A 856 2.51 -32.68 -2.18
CA ILE A 856 3.82 -33.08 -2.65
C ILE A 856 3.79 -33.38 -4.14
N VAL A 857 4.82 -32.91 -4.84
CA VAL A 857 4.97 -33.07 -6.28
C VAL A 857 6.39 -33.54 -6.61
N LEU A 858 6.44 -34.48 -7.55
CA LEU A 858 7.65 -35.03 -8.15
C LEU A 858 7.69 -34.50 -9.59
N LEU A 859 8.68 -33.65 -9.87
CA LEU A 859 8.92 -33.09 -11.19
C LEU A 859 10.13 -33.79 -11.82
N GLU A 860 9.87 -34.63 -12.83
CA GLU A 860 10.90 -35.32 -13.60
C GLU A 860 10.92 -34.73 -15.02
N ASP A 861 11.94 -33.94 -15.30
CA ASP A 861 11.97 -33.01 -16.45
C ASP A 861 10.75 -32.08 -16.43
N ASP A 862 9.84 -32.19 -17.41
CA ASP A 862 8.56 -31.42 -17.47
C ASP A 862 7.36 -32.26 -16.99
N ASN A 863 7.59 -33.48 -16.49
CA ASN A 863 6.52 -34.36 -16.04
C ASN A 863 6.20 -34.12 -14.56
N VAL A 864 4.98 -33.69 -14.30
CA VAL A 864 4.44 -33.41 -12.96
C VAL A 864 3.69 -34.63 -12.45
N ILE A 865 4.16 -35.22 -11.35
CA ILE A 865 3.64 -36.46 -10.76
C ILE A 865 3.32 -36.23 -9.28
N GLY A 866 2.15 -36.70 -8.81
CA GLY A 866 1.78 -36.71 -7.39
C GLY A 866 1.91 -38.09 -6.75
N LEU A 867 1.79 -38.16 -5.42
CA LEU A 867 1.80 -39.44 -4.70
C LEU A 867 0.47 -40.22 -4.76
N GLY A 868 -0.61 -39.63 -5.27
CA GLY A 868 -1.94 -40.27 -5.37
C GLY A 868 -2.91 -39.89 -4.25
N SER A 869 -4.12 -40.46 -4.27
CA SER A 869 -5.24 -40.12 -3.36
C SER A 869 -5.22 -40.83 -2.00
N ASP A 870 -4.22 -41.67 -1.75
CA ASP A 870 -4.11 -42.45 -0.52
C ASP A 870 -3.68 -41.59 0.69
N ILE A 871 -3.24 -40.35 0.43
CA ILE A 871 -2.89 -39.34 1.43
C ILE A 871 -4.02 -38.32 1.52
N SER A 872 -4.41 -37.96 2.75
CA SER A 872 -5.44 -36.95 3.01
C SER A 872 -5.03 -35.59 2.47
N ASN A 873 -5.96 -34.92 1.80
CA ASN A 873 -5.81 -33.58 1.25
C ASN A 873 -5.44 -32.53 2.31
N GLY A 874 -5.87 -32.73 3.57
CA GLY A 874 -5.55 -31.84 4.69
C GLY A 874 -4.15 -32.03 5.28
N SER A 875 -3.31 -32.87 4.68
CA SER A 875 -1.94 -33.11 5.15
C SER A 875 -1.01 -31.95 4.82
N THR A 876 0.01 -31.74 5.63
CA THR A 876 1.10 -30.76 5.41
C THR A 876 2.43 -31.45 5.56
N PHE A 877 3.28 -31.42 4.53
CA PHE A 877 4.64 -31.95 4.57
C PHE A 877 5.65 -30.85 4.87
N VAL A 878 6.61 -31.14 5.75
CA VAL A 878 7.62 -30.14 6.20
C VAL A 878 9.05 -30.69 6.19
N ALA A 879 9.22 -32.01 6.10
CA ALA A 879 10.52 -32.65 6.09
C ALA A 879 10.63 -33.69 4.98
N LEU A 880 11.75 -33.68 4.25
CA LEU A 880 12.07 -34.63 3.19
C LEU A 880 13.47 -35.19 3.41
N ALA A 881 13.66 -36.48 3.12
CA ALA A 881 14.98 -37.06 2.96
C ALA A 881 14.92 -38.21 1.95
N VAL A 882 15.99 -38.41 1.17
CA VAL A 882 16.08 -39.50 0.20
C VAL A 882 17.25 -40.41 0.57
N ARG A 883 17.04 -41.72 0.46
CA ARG A 883 18.08 -42.73 0.62
C ARG A 883 17.82 -43.93 -0.30
N ASN A 884 18.79 -44.27 -1.14
CA ASN A 884 18.72 -45.42 -2.05
C ASN A 884 17.42 -45.45 -2.88
N GLY A 885 17.04 -44.33 -3.50
CA GLY A 885 15.80 -44.20 -4.27
C GLY A 885 14.50 -44.16 -3.45
N ILE A 886 14.56 -44.25 -2.12
CA ILE A 886 13.38 -44.15 -1.24
C ILE A 886 13.30 -42.73 -0.67
N LEU A 887 12.20 -42.05 -0.96
CA LEU A 887 11.80 -40.79 -0.34
C LEU A 887 11.11 -41.06 1.00
N PHE A 888 11.56 -40.39 2.05
CA PHE A 888 10.87 -40.25 3.33
C PHE A 888 10.32 -38.85 3.43
N ALA A 889 9.00 -38.72 3.60
CA ALA A 889 8.32 -37.44 3.72
C ALA A 889 7.52 -37.38 5.01
N GLY A 890 7.74 -36.33 5.81
CA GLY A 890 7.16 -36.18 7.14
C GLY A 890 6.48 -34.83 7.36
N GLY A 891 5.55 -34.80 8.31
CA GLY A 891 4.78 -33.60 8.66
C GLY A 891 3.57 -33.90 9.54
N ASP A 892 2.54 -33.06 9.47
CA ASP A 892 1.19 -33.39 9.94
C ASP A 892 0.45 -34.06 8.80
N ILE A 893 0.62 -35.38 8.70
CA ILE A 893 0.10 -36.17 7.57
C ILE A 893 -0.80 -37.29 8.07
N SER A 894 -1.84 -37.58 7.30
CA SER A 894 -2.75 -38.69 7.53
C SER A 894 -3.18 -39.32 6.21
N GLY A 895 -3.52 -40.60 6.22
CA GLY A 895 -3.94 -41.32 5.01
C GLY A 895 -4.04 -42.82 5.25
N THR A 896 -4.42 -43.56 4.20
CA THR A 896 -4.51 -45.02 4.25
C THR A 896 -3.92 -45.57 2.96
N ILE A 897 -2.79 -46.29 3.07
CA ILE A 897 -2.08 -46.91 1.94
C ILE A 897 -2.23 -48.43 2.06
N ASP A 898 -2.75 -49.08 1.01
CA ASP A 898 -3.00 -50.54 0.98
C ASP A 898 -3.77 -51.08 2.21
N GLY A 899 -4.70 -50.28 2.75
CA GLY A 899 -5.50 -50.62 3.93
C GLY A 899 -4.79 -50.42 5.28
N THR A 900 -3.59 -49.84 5.29
CA THR A 900 -2.84 -49.47 6.50
C THR A 900 -2.89 -47.97 6.73
N ASP A 901 -3.32 -47.54 7.92
CA ASP A 901 -3.34 -46.12 8.28
C ASP A 901 -1.92 -45.58 8.50
N ILE A 902 -1.59 -44.49 7.81
CA ILE A 902 -0.33 -43.76 7.98
C ILE A 902 -0.55 -42.48 8.81
N ARG A 903 0.43 -42.15 9.66
CA ARG A 903 0.51 -40.85 10.35
C ARG A 903 1.95 -40.38 10.51
N GLY A 904 2.14 -39.08 10.30
CA GLY A 904 3.38 -38.34 10.51
C GLY A 904 4.53 -38.63 9.53
N LEU A 905 4.64 -39.86 9.00
CA LEU A 905 5.69 -40.26 8.05
C LEU A 905 5.13 -41.17 6.95
N VAL A 906 5.58 -40.96 5.71
CA VAL A 906 5.34 -41.83 4.56
C VAL A 906 6.65 -42.13 3.86
N SER A 907 6.78 -43.33 3.27
CA SER A 907 7.88 -43.66 2.38
C SER A 907 7.40 -43.94 0.96
N TYR A 908 8.16 -43.53 -0.04
CA TYR A 908 7.81 -43.70 -1.45
C TYR A 908 9.03 -44.09 -2.28
N ASP A 909 8.88 -45.07 -3.16
CA ASP A 909 9.94 -45.49 -4.07
C ASP A 909 9.93 -44.60 -5.32
N LEU A 910 10.96 -43.78 -5.48
CA LEU A 910 11.09 -42.80 -6.56
C LEU A 910 11.35 -43.47 -7.91
N GLU A 911 12.00 -44.63 -7.93
CA GLU A 911 12.33 -45.37 -9.15
C GLU A 911 11.11 -46.17 -9.63
N ALA A 912 10.45 -46.87 -8.71
CA ALA A 912 9.23 -47.64 -9.00
C ALA A 912 7.98 -46.76 -9.12
N LYS A 913 8.04 -45.51 -8.67
CA LYS A 913 6.93 -44.54 -8.64
C LYS A 913 5.68 -45.13 -7.99
N SER A 914 5.88 -45.72 -6.81
CA SER A 914 4.80 -46.34 -6.03
C SER A 914 5.14 -46.35 -4.54
N PHE A 915 4.11 -46.47 -3.70
CA PHE A 915 4.32 -46.70 -2.28
C PHE A 915 4.98 -48.07 -2.05
N ASN A 916 6.04 -48.07 -1.25
CA ASN A 916 6.67 -49.28 -0.74
C ASN A 916 6.03 -49.69 0.60
N SER A 917 6.59 -50.71 1.27
CA SER A 917 6.16 -51.07 2.64
C SER A 917 6.32 -49.87 3.59
N GLN A 918 5.20 -49.36 4.09
CA GLN A 918 5.18 -48.15 4.92
C GLN A 918 5.77 -48.40 6.32
N PRO A 919 6.53 -47.43 6.88
CA PRO A 919 6.89 -47.44 8.29
C PRO A 919 5.64 -47.44 9.17
N ALA A 920 5.72 -48.05 10.35
CA ALA A 920 4.62 -47.96 11.31
C ALA A 920 4.42 -46.50 11.77
N SER A 921 3.17 -46.05 11.79
CA SER A 921 2.76 -44.68 12.11
C SER A 921 3.26 -44.17 13.45
N VAL A 922 3.60 -42.87 13.51
CA VAL A 922 3.86 -42.20 14.79
C VAL A 922 2.56 -41.86 15.50
N SER A 923 2.57 -41.81 16.83
CA SER A 923 1.39 -41.57 17.68
C SER A 923 1.76 -40.97 19.03
N GLY A 924 0.80 -40.33 19.69
CA GLY A 924 1.05 -39.55 20.92
C GLY A 924 1.44 -38.10 20.61
N ALA A 925 1.47 -37.25 21.64
CA ALA A 925 1.60 -35.79 21.52
C ALA A 925 0.80 -35.21 20.33
N ASN A 926 1.45 -34.50 19.39
CA ASN A 926 0.81 -33.98 18.17
C ASN A 926 0.85 -34.95 16.98
N SER A 927 1.58 -36.08 17.09
CA SER A 927 1.78 -37.08 16.03
C SER A 927 2.37 -36.49 14.74
N THR A 928 3.28 -35.52 14.85
CA THR A 928 3.88 -34.79 13.72
C THR A 928 5.38 -35.05 13.61
N VAL A 929 5.91 -35.10 12.38
CA VAL A 929 7.34 -35.18 12.09
C VAL A 929 7.83 -33.82 11.59
N ALA A 930 8.86 -33.25 12.24
CA ALA A 930 9.41 -31.95 11.90
C ALA A 930 10.78 -32.03 11.18
N ALA A 931 11.54 -33.10 11.41
CA ALA A 931 12.86 -33.28 10.82
C ALA A 931 13.14 -34.74 10.48
N ILE A 932 13.81 -34.96 9.35
CA ILE A 932 14.28 -36.28 8.91
C ILE A 932 15.75 -36.16 8.52
N ALA A 933 16.61 -37.02 9.05
CA ALA A 933 18.03 -37.02 8.74
C ALA A 933 18.54 -38.43 8.45
N VAL A 934 19.13 -38.63 7.28
CA VAL A 934 19.74 -39.90 6.87
C VAL A 934 21.16 -40.00 7.45
N ARG A 935 21.48 -41.11 8.13
CA ARG A 935 22.84 -41.33 8.64
C ARG A 935 23.82 -41.51 7.48
N PRO A 936 24.92 -40.73 7.40
CA PRO A 936 25.93 -40.88 6.36
C PRO A 936 26.58 -42.27 6.37
N GLY A 937 26.87 -42.81 5.18
CA GLY A 937 27.44 -44.15 4.99
C GLY A 937 26.39 -45.25 4.85
N ASP A 938 26.79 -46.52 5.05
CA ASP A 938 26.00 -47.70 4.63
C ASP A 938 25.05 -48.29 5.69
N SER A 939 24.78 -47.60 6.80
CA SER A 939 24.05 -48.21 7.94
C SER A 939 22.58 -48.57 7.68
N GLY A 940 21.94 -47.89 6.74
CA GLY A 940 20.50 -48.00 6.49
C GLY A 940 19.62 -47.21 7.46
N ASP A 941 20.18 -46.42 8.38
CA ASP A 941 19.41 -45.71 9.41
C ASP A 941 18.90 -44.34 8.94
N VAL A 942 17.64 -44.06 9.23
CA VAL A 942 16.97 -42.77 9.02
C VAL A 942 16.44 -42.29 10.37
N TYR A 943 16.86 -41.11 10.80
CA TYR A 943 16.43 -40.51 12.07
C TYR A 943 15.24 -39.61 11.80
N VAL A 944 14.21 -39.75 12.62
CA VAL A 944 12.92 -39.07 12.47
C VAL A 944 12.61 -38.36 13.77
N GLY A 945 12.56 -37.04 13.71
CA GLY A 945 12.34 -36.15 14.86
C GLY A 945 11.04 -35.36 14.71
N GLY A 946 10.34 -35.11 15.81
CA GLY A 946 9.12 -34.31 15.82
C GLY A 946 8.43 -34.26 17.18
N SER A 947 7.10 -34.16 17.15
CA SER A 947 6.24 -34.16 18.34
C SER A 947 5.34 -35.41 18.32
N PHE A 948 5.84 -36.50 18.90
CA PHE A 948 5.14 -37.77 19.05
C PHE A 948 5.71 -38.55 20.25
N ASP A 949 4.97 -39.52 20.78
CA ASP A 949 5.43 -40.36 21.90
C ASP A 949 5.93 -41.74 21.44
N THR A 950 5.36 -42.27 20.35
CA THR A 950 5.56 -43.64 19.89
C THR A 950 5.68 -43.74 18.37
N ALA A 951 6.37 -44.77 17.88
CA ALA A 951 6.36 -45.20 16.48
C ALA A 951 5.89 -46.66 16.39
N GLY A 952 4.65 -46.87 15.94
CA GLY A 952 3.95 -48.15 16.08
C GLY A 952 3.77 -48.53 17.55
N ALA A 953 4.38 -49.63 17.97
CA ALA A 953 4.36 -50.09 19.36
C ALA A 953 5.63 -49.69 20.16
N LEU A 954 6.59 -49.02 19.53
CA LEU A 954 7.84 -48.61 20.16
C LEU A 954 7.68 -47.26 20.85
N ASP A 955 8.08 -47.16 22.11
CA ASP A 955 8.16 -45.91 22.88
C ASP A 955 9.44 -45.14 22.52
N CYS A 956 9.30 -43.99 21.85
CA CYS A 956 10.40 -43.13 21.42
C CYS A 956 9.93 -41.68 21.32
N PRO A 957 9.76 -40.98 22.46
CA PRO A 957 9.23 -39.62 22.53
C PRO A 957 10.14 -38.63 21.81
N GLY A 958 9.64 -38.07 20.71
CA GLY A 958 10.25 -37.02 19.93
C GLY A 958 11.30 -37.46 18.90
N LEU A 959 11.98 -38.60 19.09
CA LEU A 959 13.04 -39.07 18.18
C LEU A 959 13.09 -40.60 18.07
N CYS A 960 12.94 -41.12 16.86
CA CYS A 960 13.09 -42.54 16.54
C CYS A 960 14.05 -42.73 15.35
N THR A 961 14.61 -43.92 15.23
CA THR A 961 15.41 -44.34 14.05
C THR A 961 14.68 -45.44 13.31
N TYR A 962 14.51 -45.30 11.99
CA TYR A 962 14.00 -46.32 11.10
C TYR A 962 15.14 -46.94 10.30
N ASN A 963 15.34 -48.25 10.41
CA ASN A 963 16.35 -48.94 9.60
C ASN A 963 15.71 -49.50 8.33
N VAL A 964 16.08 -48.93 7.18
CA VAL A 964 15.48 -49.22 5.87
C VAL A 964 15.70 -50.67 5.43
N ASN A 965 16.82 -51.28 5.84
CA ASN A 965 17.17 -52.65 5.45
C ASN A 965 16.33 -53.70 6.19
N SER A 966 15.96 -53.43 7.45
CA SER A 966 15.17 -54.35 8.29
C SER A 966 13.69 -53.99 8.38
N GLY A 967 13.31 -52.77 8.01
CA GLY A 967 11.95 -52.25 8.14
C GLY A 967 11.51 -52.06 9.61
N GLN A 968 12.46 -51.78 10.51
CA GLN A 968 12.21 -51.72 11.95
C GLN A 968 12.52 -50.35 12.54
N TRP A 969 11.64 -49.90 13.44
CA TRP A 969 11.88 -48.77 14.34
C TRP A 969 12.78 -49.17 15.50
N ASN A 970 13.67 -48.28 15.89
CA ASN A 970 14.47 -48.33 17.10
C ASN A 970 14.50 -46.94 17.77
N ARG A 971 14.87 -46.90 19.05
CA ARG A 971 15.01 -45.67 19.83
C ARG A 971 16.50 -45.37 20.04
N PRO A 972 17.00 -44.18 19.67
CA PRO A 972 18.38 -43.80 19.93
C PRO A 972 18.55 -43.44 21.41
N GLY A 973 18.84 -44.43 22.26
CA GLY A 973 18.98 -44.28 23.72
C GLY A 973 17.65 -43.94 24.43
N SER A 974 17.64 -43.95 25.77
CA SER A 974 16.44 -43.67 26.58
C SER A 974 16.46 -42.32 27.31
N GLU A 975 17.54 -41.55 27.17
CA GLU A 975 17.78 -40.36 28.00
C GLU A 975 17.14 -39.08 27.45
N LEU A 976 16.95 -38.97 26.14
CA LEU A 976 16.38 -37.79 25.49
C LEU A 976 14.89 -37.99 25.21
N GLU A 977 14.11 -36.96 25.50
CA GLU A 977 12.67 -36.83 25.19
C GLU A 977 12.33 -35.36 24.89
N GLY A 978 11.11 -35.09 24.43
CA GLY A 978 10.62 -33.74 24.13
C GLY A 978 10.23 -33.58 22.67
N THR A 979 10.24 -32.35 22.16
CA THR A 979 9.92 -32.07 20.76
C THR A 979 11.19 -31.72 20.00
N VAL A 980 11.49 -32.49 18.95
CA VAL A 980 12.64 -32.24 18.06
C VAL A 980 12.19 -31.35 16.90
N TYR A 981 12.95 -30.28 16.64
CA TYR A 981 12.72 -29.37 15.51
C TYR A 981 13.75 -29.53 14.39
N SER A 982 15.00 -29.84 14.73
CA SER A 982 16.09 -29.92 13.75
C SER A 982 17.07 -31.05 14.05
N LEU A 983 17.62 -31.64 12.99
CA LEU A 983 18.59 -32.75 13.02
C LEU A 983 19.74 -32.45 12.05
N LEU A 984 20.98 -32.51 12.53
CA LEU A 984 22.18 -32.27 11.71
C LEU A 984 23.29 -33.27 12.02
N TRP A 985 23.75 -34.03 11.03
CA TRP A 985 24.94 -34.89 11.17
C TRP A 985 26.22 -34.07 11.02
N LEU A 986 27.07 -34.04 12.06
CA LEU A 986 28.40 -33.43 12.00
C LEU A 986 29.44 -34.38 11.41
N SER A 987 29.20 -35.69 11.56
CA SER A 987 30.04 -36.75 10.99
C SER A 987 29.20 -38.00 10.78
N LYS A 988 29.78 -39.07 10.23
CA LYS A 988 29.11 -40.38 10.09
C LYS A 988 28.60 -40.99 11.42
N ASN A 989 29.07 -40.49 12.56
CA ASN A 989 28.78 -41.03 13.89
C ASN A 989 28.22 -40.00 14.87
N GLN A 990 28.22 -38.71 14.55
CA GLN A 990 27.78 -37.68 15.49
C GLN A 990 26.60 -36.90 14.91
N LEU A 991 25.45 -37.00 15.57
CA LEU A 991 24.22 -36.28 15.24
C LEU A 991 23.96 -35.20 16.30
N VAL A 992 23.65 -34.00 15.87
CA VAL A 992 23.17 -32.92 16.73
C VAL A 992 21.66 -32.79 16.58
N VAL A 993 20.97 -32.61 17.70
CA VAL A 993 19.53 -32.52 17.80
C VAL A 993 19.16 -31.22 18.51
N GLY A 994 18.36 -30.39 17.83
CA GLY A 994 17.82 -29.14 18.35
C GLY A 994 16.33 -29.25 18.60
N GLY A 995 15.85 -28.68 19.70
CA GLY A 995 14.43 -28.65 20.00
C GLY A 995 14.10 -28.14 21.40
N ASP A 996 12.85 -28.35 21.83
CA ASP A 996 12.48 -28.30 23.24
C ASP A 996 12.66 -29.69 23.85
N LEU A 997 13.90 -30.01 24.23
CA LEU A 997 14.29 -31.34 24.69
C LEU A 997 14.56 -31.37 26.20
N ARG A 998 14.39 -32.56 26.78
CA ARG A 998 14.70 -32.88 28.17
C ARG A 998 15.58 -34.11 28.24
N GLY A 999 16.61 -34.05 29.08
CA GLY A 999 17.42 -35.18 29.50
C GLY A 999 16.90 -35.76 30.80
N ASN A 1000 16.80 -37.09 30.90
CA ASN A 1000 16.44 -37.81 32.13
C ASN A 1000 15.15 -37.31 32.82
N GLY A 1001 14.18 -36.83 32.05
CA GLY A 1001 12.86 -36.39 32.54
C GLY A 1001 12.75 -34.96 33.07
N SER A 1002 13.86 -34.27 33.36
CA SER A 1002 13.80 -32.91 33.94
C SER A 1002 14.91 -31.95 33.55
N ASP A 1003 16.01 -32.43 32.97
CA ASP A 1003 17.15 -31.58 32.64
C ASP A 1003 16.91 -30.91 31.29
N GLN A 1004 16.59 -29.61 31.27
CA GLN A 1004 16.35 -28.88 30.03
C GLN A 1004 17.60 -28.91 29.13
N ARG A 1005 17.43 -29.28 27.85
CA ARG A 1005 18.50 -29.36 26.85
C ARG A 1005 17.98 -28.88 25.50
N PHE A 1006 18.29 -27.66 25.09
CA PHE A 1006 17.83 -27.17 23.78
C PHE A 1006 18.66 -27.70 22.60
N LEU A 1007 19.89 -28.18 22.88
CA LEU A 1007 20.80 -28.76 21.90
C LEU A 1007 21.56 -29.95 22.51
N ALA A 1008 21.49 -31.11 21.87
CA ALA A 1008 22.10 -32.36 22.32
C ALA A 1008 22.91 -33.05 21.23
N SER A 1009 23.90 -33.87 21.61
CA SER A 1009 24.74 -34.66 20.69
C SER A 1009 24.57 -36.17 20.94
N TRP A 1010 24.33 -36.91 19.87
CA TRP A 1010 24.25 -38.37 19.83
C TRP A 1010 25.47 -38.95 19.14
N ASP A 1011 26.17 -39.88 19.80
CA ASP A 1011 27.23 -40.68 19.20
C ASP A 1011 26.70 -42.08 18.85
N ALA A 1012 26.58 -42.36 17.56
CA ALA A 1012 26.01 -43.59 17.01
C ALA A 1012 26.97 -44.80 17.02
N ASN A 1013 28.22 -44.66 17.50
CA ASN A 1013 29.10 -45.80 17.76
C ASN A 1013 28.98 -46.28 19.21
N SER A 1014 28.97 -45.32 20.13
CA SER A 1014 28.85 -45.59 21.57
C SER A 1014 27.40 -45.72 22.01
N GLU A 1015 26.45 -45.34 21.14
CA GLU A 1015 25.01 -45.30 21.40
C GLU A 1015 24.69 -44.49 22.67
N SER A 1016 25.31 -43.31 22.79
CA SER A 1016 25.19 -42.46 23.98
C SER A 1016 24.89 -41.00 23.65
N TRP A 1017 24.16 -40.36 24.57
CA TRP A 1017 23.85 -38.93 24.53
C TRP A 1017 24.86 -38.11 25.34
N SER A 1018 25.15 -36.92 24.85
CA SER A 1018 25.94 -35.90 25.55
C SER A 1018 25.34 -34.51 25.31
N ASN A 1019 25.65 -33.55 26.18
CA ASN A 1019 25.32 -32.17 25.91
C ASN A 1019 26.25 -31.64 24.81
N PHE A 1020 25.70 -30.84 23.90
CA PHE A 1020 26.55 -30.09 22.98
C PHE A 1020 27.37 -29.07 23.81
N PRO A 1021 28.66 -28.83 23.53
CA PRO A 1021 29.48 -27.90 24.29
C PRO A 1021 28.85 -26.51 24.44
N GLY A 1022 28.78 -26.00 25.68
CA GLY A 1022 28.26 -24.67 25.99
C GLY A 1022 26.75 -24.48 25.76
N SER A 1023 25.97 -25.56 25.55
CA SER A 1023 24.53 -25.44 25.24
C SER A 1023 23.70 -24.83 26.37
N GLU A 1024 24.25 -24.70 27.58
CA GLU A 1024 23.67 -23.96 28.70
C GLU A 1024 23.54 -22.45 28.45
N ASP A 1025 24.30 -21.89 27.49
CA ASP A 1025 24.24 -20.47 27.13
C ASP A 1025 23.10 -20.17 26.15
N ILE A 1026 22.46 -21.19 25.56
CA ILE A 1026 21.35 -21.04 24.61
C ILE A 1026 20.07 -20.69 25.40
N PRO A 1027 19.42 -19.56 25.12
CA PRO A 1027 18.35 -19.02 25.98
C PRO A 1027 16.97 -19.69 25.79
N GLY A 1028 16.79 -20.52 24.75
CA GLY A 1028 15.52 -21.19 24.46
C GLY A 1028 15.63 -22.30 23.41
N PRO A 1029 14.51 -22.92 23.03
CA PRO A 1029 14.48 -24.02 22.06
C PRO A 1029 15.15 -23.67 20.73
N VAL A 1030 16.00 -24.56 20.23
CA VAL A 1030 16.65 -24.41 18.94
C VAL A 1030 15.72 -24.91 17.84
N SER A 1031 15.24 -24.00 16.99
CA SER A 1031 14.33 -24.32 15.87
C SER A 1031 15.09 -24.66 14.59
N VAL A 1032 16.23 -24.02 14.34
CA VAL A 1032 17.03 -24.19 13.12
C VAL A 1032 18.50 -24.39 13.47
N ILE A 1033 19.16 -25.31 12.77
CA ILE A 1033 20.61 -25.56 12.87
C ILE A 1033 21.20 -25.54 11.45
N SER A 1034 22.34 -24.90 11.27
CA SER A 1034 23.09 -24.89 10.00
C SER A 1034 24.59 -25.04 10.24
N PRO A 1035 25.34 -25.74 9.36
CA PRO A 1035 26.80 -25.75 9.42
C PRO A 1035 27.39 -24.33 9.33
N GLY A 1036 28.37 -24.03 10.17
CA GLY A 1036 29.14 -22.78 10.15
C GLY A 1036 30.50 -22.90 9.45
N SER A 1037 30.97 -24.12 9.18
CA SER A 1037 32.24 -24.43 8.55
C SER A 1037 32.15 -25.70 7.70
N ILE A 1038 33.12 -25.89 6.79
CA ILE A 1038 33.18 -27.03 5.87
C ILE A 1038 33.37 -28.38 6.59
N ASP A 1039 34.03 -28.37 7.74
CA ASP A 1039 34.32 -29.53 8.59
C ASP A 1039 33.31 -29.70 9.74
N TYR A 1040 32.27 -28.86 9.79
CA TYR A 1040 31.13 -28.94 10.71
C TYR A 1040 31.54 -28.80 12.20
N ASP A 1041 32.71 -28.20 12.46
CA ASP A 1041 33.18 -27.87 13.81
C ASP A 1041 32.51 -26.60 14.36
N GLN A 1042 32.03 -25.73 13.48
CA GLN A 1042 31.27 -24.52 13.77
C GLN A 1042 29.81 -24.71 13.37
N LEU A 1043 28.90 -24.12 14.13
CA LEU A 1043 27.45 -24.24 13.91
C LEU A 1043 26.74 -22.92 14.11
N TRP A 1044 25.69 -22.70 13.33
CA TRP A 1044 24.71 -21.65 13.54
C TRP A 1044 23.42 -22.25 14.09
N VAL A 1045 22.82 -21.56 15.06
CA VAL A 1045 21.51 -21.90 15.62
C VAL A 1045 20.64 -20.67 15.73
N ALA A 1046 19.33 -20.87 15.61
CA ALA A 1046 18.35 -19.84 15.90
C ALA A 1046 17.14 -20.41 16.65
N GLY A 1047 16.41 -19.52 17.31
CA GLY A 1047 15.19 -19.84 18.04
C GLY A 1047 14.66 -18.64 18.81
N THR A 1048 13.74 -18.90 19.74
CA THR A 1048 13.12 -17.88 20.58
C THR A 1048 13.45 -18.09 22.05
N SER A 1049 13.87 -17.01 22.71
CA SER A 1049 14.22 -17.00 24.14
C SER A 1049 13.00 -17.24 25.01
N LEU A 1050 13.10 -18.14 25.99
CA LEU A 1050 12.02 -18.38 26.95
C LEU A 1050 11.89 -17.28 28.02
N LYS A 1051 12.82 -16.32 28.06
CA LYS A 1051 12.85 -15.29 29.10
C LYS A 1051 12.01 -14.06 28.75
N ASP A 1052 12.00 -13.70 27.48
CA ASP A 1052 11.53 -12.41 26.96
C ASP A 1052 10.96 -12.48 25.54
N ASP A 1053 10.77 -13.70 24.99
CA ASP A 1053 10.27 -13.94 23.64
C ASP A 1053 11.14 -13.31 22.51
N SER A 1054 12.38 -12.90 22.80
CA SER A 1054 13.28 -12.34 21.78
C SER A 1054 13.85 -13.43 20.87
N VAL A 1055 14.02 -13.12 19.58
CA VAL A 1055 14.69 -14.00 18.62
C VAL A 1055 16.19 -13.99 18.87
N PHE A 1056 16.80 -15.18 18.92
CA PHE A 1056 18.25 -15.33 18.99
C PHE A 1056 18.79 -15.99 17.72
N VAL A 1057 19.95 -15.51 17.27
CA VAL A 1057 20.80 -16.14 16.25
C VAL A 1057 22.19 -16.24 16.84
N MET A 1058 22.74 -17.44 16.93
CA MET A 1058 24.01 -17.69 17.62
C MET A 1058 24.94 -18.58 16.80
N LYS A 1059 26.24 -18.30 16.90
CA LYS A 1059 27.31 -19.12 16.30
C LYS A 1059 28.12 -19.81 17.40
N TYR A 1060 28.36 -21.10 17.23
CA TYR A 1060 29.41 -21.83 17.93
C TYR A 1060 30.69 -21.77 17.09
N ASP A 1061 31.77 -21.24 17.67
CA ASP A 1061 33.06 -21.03 16.96
C ASP A 1061 34.05 -22.21 17.08
N GLY A 1062 33.61 -23.33 17.68
CA GLY A 1062 34.47 -24.46 18.03
C GLY A 1062 34.84 -24.52 19.52
N GLU A 1063 34.72 -23.38 20.24
CA GLU A 1063 35.02 -23.28 21.67
C GLU A 1063 33.84 -22.75 22.50
N LYS A 1064 33.12 -21.73 22.01
CA LYS A 1064 32.04 -21.04 22.74
C LYS A 1064 30.94 -20.51 21.81
N TRP A 1065 29.80 -20.17 22.42
CA TRP A 1065 28.69 -19.53 21.73
C TRP A 1065 28.85 -18.02 21.70
N HIS A 1066 28.49 -17.43 20.56
CA HIS A 1066 28.39 -16.00 20.37
C HIS A 1066 27.03 -15.64 19.79
N THR A 1067 26.45 -14.53 20.24
CA THR A 1067 25.20 -14.00 19.70
C THR A 1067 25.50 -13.07 18.52
N ALA A 1068 24.79 -13.25 17.41
CA ALA A 1068 24.82 -12.31 16.30
C ALA A 1068 24.15 -10.99 16.70
N GLY A 1069 24.81 -9.88 16.38
CA GLY A 1069 24.25 -8.53 16.53
C GLY A 1069 24.18 -7.82 15.19
N PRO A 1070 23.27 -6.85 15.00
CA PRO A 1070 22.27 -6.35 15.96
C PRO A 1070 21.12 -7.36 16.21
N SER A 1071 20.38 -7.19 17.31
CA SER A 1071 19.20 -8.03 17.57
C SER A 1071 18.10 -7.77 16.53
N LEU A 1072 17.42 -8.83 16.08
CA LEU A 1072 16.22 -8.74 15.25
C LEU A 1072 15.00 -8.43 16.13
N ALA A 1073 13.93 -7.88 15.54
CA ALA A 1073 12.71 -7.60 16.28
C ALA A 1073 12.01 -8.91 16.73
N SER A 1074 11.23 -8.85 17.81
CA SER A 1074 10.64 -10.03 18.46
C SER A 1074 9.56 -10.74 17.63
N ASP A 1075 9.01 -10.06 16.63
CA ASP A 1075 8.05 -10.60 15.65
C ASP A 1075 8.71 -11.35 14.49
N THR A 1076 10.05 -11.33 14.39
CA THR A 1076 10.80 -12.07 13.39
C THR A 1076 10.55 -13.57 13.52
N ILE A 1077 10.28 -14.23 12.39
CA ILE A 1077 10.15 -15.68 12.28
C ILE A 1077 11.25 -16.21 11.37
N ILE A 1078 12.21 -16.96 11.92
CA ILE A 1078 13.28 -17.61 11.17
C ILE A 1078 12.85 -19.04 10.83
N ARG A 1079 12.81 -19.37 9.54
CA ARG A 1079 12.45 -20.70 9.01
C ARG A 1079 13.67 -21.49 8.56
N SER A 1080 14.70 -20.83 8.02
CA SER A 1080 15.96 -21.50 7.64
C SER A 1080 17.19 -20.61 7.83
N LEU A 1081 18.35 -21.26 7.95
CA LEU A 1081 19.67 -20.66 8.03
C LEU A 1081 20.60 -21.37 7.04
N GLN A 1082 21.33 -20.62 6.22
CA GLN A 1082 22.29 -21.18 5.28
C GLN A 1082 23.49 -20.26 5.09
N VAL A 1083 24.70 -20.75 5.36
CA VAL A 1083 25.93 -20.03 5.02
C VAL A 1083 26.16 -20.14 3.51
N PHE A 1084 26.55 -19.04 2.87
CA PHE A 1084 26.97 -18.98 1.48
C PHE A 1084 28.39 -18.42 1.39
N SER A 1085 29.19 -18.96 0.47
CA SER A 1085 30.42 -18.29 0.05
C SER A 1085 30.10 -17.08 -0.82
N VAL A 1086 30.95 -16.07 -0.79
CA VAL A 1086 30.88 -14.91 -1.69
C VAL A 1086 32.03 -14.88 -2.68
N THR A 1087 31.79 -14.30 -3.85
CA THR A 1087 32.76 -14.13 -4.94
C THR A 1087 33.73 -12.99 -4.65
N GLU A 1088 33.32 -11.99 -3.85
CA GLU A 1088 34.13 -10.87 -3.39
C GLU A 1088 34.07 -10.77 -1.86
N ASP A 1089 35.24 -10.59 -1.23
CA ASP A 1089 35.33 -10.49 0.24
C ASP A 1089 34.67 -9.20 0.76
N HIS A 1090 33.88 -9.30 1.84
CA HIS A 1090 33.38 -8.14 2.60
C HIS A 1090 34.35 -7.72 3.72
N GLU A 1091 34.01 -6.68 4.49
CA GLU A 1091 34.82 -6.24 5.63
C GLU A 1091 34.96 -7.35 6.69
N ALA A 1092 36.12 -7.40 7.36
CA ALA A 1092 36.39 -8.44 8.35
C ALA A 1092 35.44 -8.32 9.56
N ALA A 1093 34.85 -9.44 9.96
CA ALA A 1093 33.98 -9.56 11.13
C ALA A 1093 34.47 -10.67 12.06
N ASP A 1094 34.19 -10.55 13.35
CA ASP A 1094 34.61 -11.55 14.34
C ASP A 1094 33.80 -12.86 14.25
N LEU A 1095 32.54 -12.78 13.79
CA LEU A 1095 31.61 -13.91 13.76
C LEU A 1095 31.62 -14.69 12.45
N LEU A 1096 32.11 -14.11 11.36
CA LEU A 1096 31.96 -14.67 10.03
C LEU A 1096 33.18 -14.34 9.17
N ASP A 1097 33.70 -15.33 8.44
CA ASP A 1097 34.84 -15.11 7.56
C ASP A 1097 34.46 -14.12 6.45
N LYS A 1098 35.41 -13.30 6.03
CA LYS A 1098 35.22 -12.26 4.99
C LYS A 1098 34.65 -12.76 3.66
N ASN A 1099 34.74 -14.08 3.40
CA ASN A 1099 34.28 -14.74 2.19
C ASN A 1099 32.97 -15.52 2.42
N GLN A 1100 32.26 -15.29 3.52
CA GLN A 1100 31.04 -15.99 3.89
C GLN A 1100 29.94 -15.00 4.29
N VAL A 1101 28.70 -15.28 3.94
CA VAL A 1101 27.52 -14.60 4.47
C VAL A 1101 26.53 -15.62 5.01
N LEU A 1102 25.81 -15.31 6.09
CA LEU A 1102 24.73 -16.15 6.60
C LEU A 1102 23.40 -15.64 6.05
N MET A 1103 22.68 -16.47 5.31
CA MET A 1103 21.32 -16.18 4.87
C MET A 1103 20.30 -16.68 5.89
N LEU A 1104 19.33 -15.83 6.19
CA LEU A 1104 18.15 -16.11 7.00
C LEU A 1104 16.93 -16.02 6.09
N THR A 1105 16.01 -16.99 6.18
CA THR A 1105 14.71 -16.92 5.48
C THR A 1105 13.56 -17.01 6.46
N GLY A 1106 12.43 -16.39 6.11
CA GLY A 1106 11.19 -16.45 6.89
C GLY A 1106 10.43 -15.14 6.77
N SER A 1107 10.14 -14.52 7.92
CA SER A 1107 9.67 -13.14 8.03
C SER A 1107 10.67 -12.41 8.92
N ILE A 1108 11.60 -11.67 8.31
CA ILE A 1108 12.77 -11.10 9.00
C ILE A 1108 12.56 -9.59 9.14
N ASP A 1109 12.21 -9.12 10.33
CA ASP A 1109 12.11 -7.68 10.60
C ASP A 1109 13.49 -7.10 10.92
N ILE A 1110 14.03 -6.38 9.94
CA ILE A 1110 15.33 -5.72 9.99
C ILE A 1110 15.12 -4.27 10.46
N THR A 1111 15.71 -3.94 11.60
CA THR A 1111 15.62 -2.59 12.19
C THR A 1111 16.02 -1.51 11.18
N GLY A 1112 15.11 -0.56 10.92
CA GLY A 1112 15.32 0.57 10.01
C GLY A 1112 14.99 0.30 8.54
N PHE A 1113 14.75 -0.97 8.17
CA PHE A 1113 14.28 -1.35 6.83
C PHE A 1113 12.81 -1.79 6.87
N GLY A 1114 12.46 -2.68 7.81
CA GLY A 1114 11.18 -3.37 7.90
C GLY A 1114 11.32 -4.87 7.63
N VAL A 1115 10.20 -5.51 7.27
CA VAL A 1115 10.16 -6.96 7.01
C VAL A 1115 10.75 -7.30 5.64
N ALA A 1116 11.60 -8.33 5.61
CA ALA A 1116 12.06 -9.00 4.39
C ALA A 1116 11.86 -10.52 4.52
N SER A 1117 11.50 -11.16 3.41
CA SER A 1117 11.38 -12.62 3.34
C SER A 1117 12.70 -13.38 3.40
N ALA A 1118 13.81 -12.74 2.99
CA ALA A 1118 15.17 -13.23 3.22
C ALA A 1118 16.16 -12.10 3.50
N ALA A 1119 17.13 -12.36 4.37
CA ALA A 1119 18.17 -11.41 4.77
C ALA A 1119 19.56 -12.07 4.79
N LEU A 1120 20.58 -11.30 4.44
CA LEU A 1120 21.99 -11.68 4.54
C LEU A 1120 22.64 -11.02 5.74
N TYR A 1121 23.42 -11.79 6.48
CA TYR A 1121 24.22 -11.34 7.61
C TYR A 1121 25.71 -11.52 7.30
N ASN A 1122 26.45 -10.42 7.30
CA ASN A 1122 27.90 -10.40 6.99
C ASN A 1122 28.80 -10.52 8.25
N GLY A 1123 28.22 -10.85 9.41
CA GLY A 1123 28.93 -10.88 10.69
C GLY A 1123 28.79 -9.60 11.53
N THR A 1124 28.22 -8.52 10.98
CA THR A 1124 27.98 -7.26 11.71
C THR A 1124 26.61 -6.63 11.45
N THR A 1125 26.05 -6.81 10.26
CA THR A 1125 24.79 -6.17 9.84
C THR A 1125 23.91 -7.13 9.05
N TYR A 1126 22.60 -6.96 9.18
CA TYR A 1126 21.61 -7.62 8.33
C TYR A 1126 21.25 -6.73 7.14
N GLN A 1127 21.22 -7.30 5.94
CA GLN A 1127 20.81 -6.66 4.70
C GLN A 1127 19.68 -7.47 4.07
N PRO A 1128 18.59 -6.85 3.60
CA PRO A 1128 17.53 -7.56 2.87
C PRO A 1128 18.09 -8.17 1.58
N TYR A 1129 17.58 -9.34 1.20
CA TYR A 1129 18.00 -10.07 0.01
C TYR A 1129 16.84 -10.41 -0.92
N ALA A 1130 15.71 -10.87 -0.37
CA ALA A 1130 14.51 -11.16 -1.16
C ALA A 1130 13.26 -10.72 -0.41
N MET A 1131 12.26 -10.31 -1.18
CA MET A 1131 10.93 -9.92 -0.73
C MET A 1131 9.90 -10.69 -1.52
N THR A 1132 8.73 -10.89 -0.94
CA THR A 1132 7.64 -11.61 -1.58
C THR A 1132 6.34 -10.85 -1.52
N ILE A 1133 5.39 -11.22 -2.36
CA ILE A 1133 4.01 -10.74 -2.27
C ILE A 1133 3.08 -11.93 -2.14
N LYS A 1134 1.97 -11.75 -1.46
CA LYS A 1134 0.91 -12.75 -1.31
C LYS A 1134 -0.43 -12.03 -1.36
N ALA A 1135 -1.41 -12.61 -2.05
CA ALA A 1135 -2.75 -12.07 -2.09
C ALA A 1135 -3.38 -12.07 -0.69
N GLY A 1136 -3.99 -10.93 -0.30
CA GLY A 1136 -4.61 -10.71 1.02
C GLY A 1136 -3.77 -9.84 1.97
N ASP A 1137 -4.07 -9.90 3.27
CA ASP A 1137 -3.49 -9.00 4.27
C ASP A 1137 -2.12 -9.48 4.77
N GLY A 1138 -1.09 -9.42 3.92
CA GLY A 1138 0.27 -9.58 4.39
C GLY A 1138 1.33 -9.85 3.31
N PRO A 1139 2.61 -9.60 3.63
CA PRO A 1139 3.72 -10.10 2.83
C PRO A 1139 3.73 -11.65 2.83
N GLY A 1140 4.30 -12.24 1.78
CA GLY A 1140 4.56 -13.67 1.78
C GLY A 1140 5.72 -14.05 2.72
N THR A 1141 6.13 -15.32 2.72
CA THR A 1141 7.32 -15.76 3.46
C THR A 1141 8.14 -16.78 2.66
N ILE A 1142 9.46 -16.75 2.79
CA ILE A 1142 10.35 -17.80 2.25
C ILE A 1142 10.62 -18.84 3.34
N ALA A 1143 10.21 -20.09 3.09
CA ALA A 1143 10.44 -21.21 4.00
C ALA A 1143 11.90 -21.65 3.99
N GLY A 1144 12.55 -21.71 2.83
CA GLY A 1144 13.96 -22.04 2.75
C GLY A 1144 14.50 -22.09 1.32
N ILE A 1145 15.81 -22.33 1.24
CA ILE A 1145 16.54 -22.54 0.00
C ILE A 1145 17.12 -23.95 0.02
N PHE A 1146 17.00 -24.66 -1.09
CA PHE A 1146 17.60 -25.98 -1.26
C PHE A 1146 18.43 -26.02 -2.55
N THR A 1147 19.50 -26.80 -2.53
CA THR A 1147 20.46 -26.88 -3.64
C THR A 1147 20.65 -28.32 -4.07
N GLN A 1148 21.09 -28.51 -5.31
CA GLN A 1148 21.42 -29.84 -5.82
C GLN A 1148 22.66 -30.42 -5.13
N ARG A 1149 23.61 -29.56 -4.74
CA ARG A 1149 24.84 -29.95 -4.05
C ARG A 1149 25.00 -29.11 -2.79
N ASN A 1150 25.30 -29.78 -1.67
CA ASN A 1150 25.53 -29.15 -0.37
C ASN A 1150 26.96 -28.61 -0.22
N SER A 1151 27.44 -27.87 -1.22
CA SER A 1151 28.82 -27.37 -1.33
C SER A 1151 28.90 -25.85 -1.14
N PHE A 1152 28.45 -25.38 0.02
CA PHE A 1152 28.32 -23.94 0.32
C PHE A 1152 29.62 -23.24 0.73
N PHE A 1153 30.66 -24.01 1.07
CA PHE A 1153 31.96 -23.50 1.50
C PHE A 1153 33.01 -23.64 0.40
N LYS A 1154 33.84 -22.62 0.21
CA LYS A 1154 34.96 -22.65 -0.72
C LYS A 1154 36.08 -23.55 -0.20
N GLU A 1155 36.48 -24.54 -0.99
CA GLU A 1155 37.68 -25.34 -0.68
C GLU A 1155 38.94 -24.49 -0.86
N GLU A 1156 39.52 -24.01 0.24
CA GLU A 1156 40.89 -23.49 0.19
C GLU A 1156 41.87 -24.65 -0.06
N LYS A 1157 42.36 -24.77 -1.30
CA LYS A 1157 43.45 -25.68 -1.63
C LYS A 1157 44.74 -25.21 -0.99
N HIS A 1158 44.94 -25.52 0.28
CA HIS A 1158 46.25 -25.39 0.90
C HIS A 1158 47.19 -26.45 0.35
N MET A 1159 48.31 -26.00 -0.22
CA MET A 1159 49.39 -26.89 -0.66
C MET A 1159 49.97 -27.58 0.58
N ALA A 1160 49.95 -28.91 0.65
CA ALA A 1160 50.39 -29.65 1.83
C ALA A 1160 51.79 -29.17 2.29
N LEU A 1161 51.96 -28.97 3.60
CA LEU A 1161 53.17 -28.38 4.21
C LEU A 1161 54.48 -29.01 3.67
N GLY A 1162 54.47 -30.32 3.37
CA GLY A 1162 55.60 -31.02 2.77
C GLY A 1162 56.03 -30.48 1.40
N PHE A 1163 55.10 -30.06 0.54
CA PHE A 1163 55.41 -29.44 -0.74
C PHE A 1163 55.97 -28.02 -0.57
N VAL A 1164 55.45 -27.24 0.38
CA VAL A 1164 55.99 -25.90 0.71
C VAL A 1164 57.44 -26.00 1.20
N VAL A 1165 57.72 -26.98 2.06
CA VAL A 1165 59.09 -27.27 2.54
C VAL A 1165 59.99 -27.73 1.39
N LEU A 1166 59.49 -28.57 0.47
CA LEU A 1166 60.26 -29.05 -0.70
C LEU A 1166 60.59 -27.92 -1.69
N ILE A 1167 59.63 -27.03 -1.96
CA ILE A 1167 59.83 -25.86 -2.82
C ILE A 1167 60.83 -24.89 -2.16
N GLY A 1168 60.69 -24.64 -0.85
CA GLY A 1168 61.65 -23.84 -0.09
C GLY A 1168 63.06 -24.41 -0.13
N LEU A 1169 63.22 -25.73 0.01
CA LEU A 1169 64.51 -26.42 -0.11
C LEU A 1169 65.08 -26.30 -1.53
N ALA A 1170 64.26 -26.45 -2.57
CA ALA A 1170 64.68 -26.34 -3.96
C ALA A 1170 65.16 -24.93 -4.30
N ILE A 1171 64.46 -23.89 -3.81
CA ILE A 1171 64.85 -22.49 -3.97
C ILE A 1171 66.16 -22.22 -3.23
N ALA A 1172 66.32 -22.71 -1.99
CA ALA A 1172 67.54 -22.55 -1.22
C ALA A 1172 68.76 -23.21 -1.90
N LEU A 1173 68.60 -24.43 -2.44
CA LEU A 1173 69.64 -25.11 -3.22
C LEU A 1173 69.96 -24.37 -4.53
N GLY A 1174 68.94 -23.85 -5.21
CA GLY A 1174 69.10 -23.03 -6.41
C GLY A 1174 69.90 -21.75 -6.14
N LEU A 1175 69.57 -21.03 -5.05
CA LEU A 1175 70.29 -19.83 -4.62
C LEU A 1175 71.73 -20.14 -4.21
N MET A 1176 71.97 -21.25 -3.51
CA MET A 1176 73.33 -21.70 -3.17
C MET A 1176 74.16 -22.01 -4.43
N LEU A 1177 73.58 -22.70 -5.41
CA LEU A 1177 74.24 -22.97 -6.68
C LEU A 1177 74.56 -21.68 -7.44
N LEU A 1178 73.63 -20.71 -7.43
CA LEU A 1178 73.81 -19.39 -8.05
C LEU A 1178 74.95 -18.61 -7.37
N LEU A 1179 75.01 -18.62 -6.03
CA LEU A 1179 76.10 -18.00 -5.27
C LEU A 1179 77.45 -18.66 -5.57
N VAL A 1180 77.50 -19.98 -5.68
CA VAL A 1180 78.72 -20.71 -6.08
C VAL A 1180 79.12 -20.36 -7.52
N LEU A 1181 78.18 -20.30 -8.45
CA LEU A 1181 78.41 -19.89 -9.84
C LEU A 1181 78.93 -18.45 -9.91
N CYS A 1182 78.31 -17.52 -9.20
CA CYS A 1182 78.79 -16.14 -9.06
C CYS A 1182 80.19 -16.10 -8.47
N GLY A 1183 80.47 -16.92 -7.45
CA GLY A 1183 81.81 -17.07 -6.86
C GLY A 1183 82.85 -17.59 -7.85
N ILE A 1184 82.51 -18.59 -8.66
CA ILE A 1184 83.39 -19.12 -9.72
C ILE A 1184 83.61 -18.09 -10.82
N ILE A 1185 82.57 -17.36 -11.23
CA ILE A 1185 82.67 -16.28 -12.23
C ILE A 1185 83.55 -15.15 -11.69
N LEU A 1186 83.36 -14.74 -10.43
CA LEU A 1186 84.20 -13.76 -9.75
C LEU A 1186 85.65 -14.23 -9.65
N ASP A 1187 85.90 -15.48 -9.28
CA ASP A 1187 87.25 -16.07 -9.25
C ASP A 1187 87.88 -16.11 -10.64
N ARG A 1188 87.11 -16.42 -11.70
CA ARG A 1188 87.60 -16.36 -13.09
C ARG A 1188 87.93 -14.94 -13.54
N ILE A 1189 87.10 -13.96 -13.18
CA ILE A 1189 87.35 -12.54 -13.47
C ILE A 1189 88.58 -12.06 -12.69
N ARG A 1190 88.73 -12.48 -11.43
CA ARG A 1190 89.88 -12.16 -10.58
C ARG A 1190 91.17 -12.77 -11.11
N LYS A 1191 91.18 -14.06 -11.47
CA LYS A 1191 92.31 -14.75 -12.13
C LYS A 1191 92.66 -14.16 -13.50
N LYS A 1192 91.70 -13.59 -14.23
CA LYS A 1192 91.96 -12.86 -15.48
C LYS A 1192 92.58 -11.48 -15.25
N ARG A 1193 92.37 -10.86 -14.08
CA ARG A 1193 92.95 -9.56 -13.69
C ARG A 1193 94.30 -9.67 -12.97
N GLU A 1194 94.52 -10.71 -12.18
CA GLU A 1194 95.68 -10.79 -11.28
C GLU A 1194 96.87 -11.60 -11.84
N GLY A 1195 96.74 -12.24 -13.00
CA GLY A 1195 97.87 -12.93 -13.66
C GLY A 1195 98.29 -14.22 -12.94
N TYR A 1196 98.72 -15.21 -13.73
CA TYR A 1196 99.04 -16.55 -13.24
C TYR A 1196 100.33 -16.54 -12.40
N VAL A 1197 100.24 -16.74 -11.08
CA VAL A 1197 101.41 -16.94 -10.21
C VAL A 1197 101.66 -18.45 -10.09
N PRO A 1198 102.80 -18.97 -10.55
CA PRO A 1198 103.12 -20.39 -10.49
C PRO A 1198 103.40 -20.84 -9.05
N ALA A 1199 102.91 -22.04 -8.73
CA ALA A 1199 103.09 -22.68 -7.43
C ALA A 1199 104.60 -22.93 -7.12
N PRO A 1200 105.09 -22.60 -5.91
CA PRO A 1200 106.43 -22.97 -5.49
C PRO A 1200 106.51 -24.48 -5.22
N THR A 1201 107.40 -25.15 -5.93
CA THR A 1201 107.82 -26.53 -5.70
C THR A 1201 108.87 -26.58 -4.59
N SER A 1202 108.59 -27.29 -3.50
CA SER A 1202 109.59 -28.15 -2.83
C SER A 1202 108.95 -29.01 -1.74
N MET A 1203 109.21 -30.31 -1.87
CA MET A 1203 108.93 -31.39 -0.92
C MET A 1203 109.44 -31.07 0.49
N TYR A 1204 108.64 -31.40 1.51
CA TYR A 1204 109.14 -32.19 2.63
C TYR A 1204 108.02 -33.09 3.18
N ASP A 1205 108.20 -34.38 2.93
CA ASP A 1205 107.49 -35.50 3.53
C ASP A 1205 108.07 -35.76 4.92
N ARG A 1206 107.19 -35.92 5.93
CA ARG A 1206 107.43 -36.76 7.12
C ARG A 1206 106.14 -36.89 7.94
N GLY A 1207 105.69 -38.14 8.04
CA GLY A 1207 104.49 -38.55 8.76
C GLY A 1207 104.59 -38.58 10.29
N SER A 1208 103.44 -39.01 10.83
CA SER A 1208 103.11 -39.53 12.18
C SER A 1208 103.75 -38.91 13.42
N GLY A 1209 102.89 -38.38 14.30
CA GLY A 1209 103.26 -38.12 15.69
C GLY A 1209 102.28 -37.20 16.41
N MET A 1210 101.40 -37.80 17.22
CA MET A 1210 100.57 -37.13 18.23
C MET A 1210 101.40 -36.18 19.13
N ARG A 1211 100.89 -34.99 19.45
CA ARG A 1211 100.66 -34.58 20.85
C ARG A 1211 99.95 -33.23 21.02
N HIS A 1212 99.02 -33.26 21.97
CA HIS A 1212 98.35 -32.20 22.71
C HIS A 1212 99.19 -30.99 23.08
N ILE A 1213 98.51 -29.82 23.14
CA ILE A 1213 98.80 -28.75 24.11
C ILE A 1213 97.47 -28.32 24.77
N PRO A 1214 97.47 -27.99 26.09
CA PRO A 1214 96.37 -28.21 27.03
C PRO A 1214 95.53 -26.95 27.36
N PRO A 1215 94.45 -27.12 28.15
CA PRO A 1215 93.44 -26.09 28.42
C PRO A 1215 93.87 -25.14 29.54
N HIS A 1216 93.91 -23.84 29.27
CA HIS A 1216 93.96 -22.81 30.32
C HIS A 1216 93.32 -21.47 29.95
N GLU A 1217 92.49 -21.39 28.90
CA GLU A 1217 91.70 -20.19 28.60
C GLU A 1217 90.19 -20.47 28.74
N LEU A 1218 89.87 -21.20 29.79
CA LEU A 1218 88.59 -21.13 30.49
C LEU A 1218 88.61 -19.84 31.32
N LEU A 1219 87.66 -18.94 31.03
CA LEU A 1219 87.17 -17.84 31.87
C LEU A 1219 87.95 -16.52 31.85
N GLU A 1220 87.55 -15.63 30.93
CA GLU A 1220 87.39 -14.18 31.21
C GLU A 1220 86.45 -13.61 30.13
N SER A 1221 85.14 -13.83 30.22
CA SER A 1221 84.17 -12.92 30.84
C SER A 1221 84.41 -11.42 30.57
N LEU A 1222 83.36 -10.80 30.03
CA LEU A 1222 82.94 -9.40 30.24
C LEU A 1222 83.61 -8.33 29.38
N GLY A 1223 82.82 -7.75 28.47
CA GLY A 1223 83.20 -6.51 27.79
C GLY A 1223 82.19 -6.00 26.74
N GLN A 1224 80.96 -5.73 27.18
CA GLN A 1224 80.00 -4.72 26.67
C GLN A 1224 80.03 -4.26 25.19
N GLY A 1225 78.83 -4.25 24.57
CA GLY A 1225 78.51 -3.34 23.47
C GLY A 1225 77.11 -3.55 22.88
N ARG A 1226 76.09 -2.91 23.47
CA ARG A 1226 74.74 -2.75 22.91
C ARG A 1226 74.71 -1.65 21.83
N GLY A 1227 73.73 -1.76 20.93
CA GLY A 1227 73.15 -0.68 20.11
C GLY A 1227 73.27 -0.99 18.62
N GLY A 1228 72.24 -0.93 17.79
CA GLY A 1228 70.84 -0.54 17.86
C GLY A 1228 70.30 -0.69 16.42
N ALA A 1229 68.99 -0.93 16.27
CA ALA A 1229 68.27 -0.89 14.98
C ALA A 1229 68.32 0.54 14.35
N PRO A 1230 67.68 0.87 13.19
CA PRO A 1230 66.89 0.12 12.19
C PRO A 1230 67.33 0.52 10.72
N PRO A 1231 66.52 0.49 9.61
CA PRO A 1231 65.15 0.01 9.36
C PRO A 1231 64.89 -0.81 8.06
N ARG A 1232 63.66 -1.35 7.99
CA ARG A 1232 62.78 -1.64 6.81
C ARG A 1232 63.39 -2.34 5.59
N VAL A 1233 62.89 -3.55 5.27
CA VAL A 1233 61.76 -3.81 4.34
C VAL A 1233 61.04 -5.06 4.84
#